data_AF-A0A1F5YL64-F1
#
_entry.id   AF-A0A1F5YL64-F1
#
_cell.length_a   1.000
_cell.length_b   1.000
_cell.length_c   1.000
_cell.angle_alpha   90.00
_cell.angle_beta   90.00
_cell.angle_gamma   90.00
#
_symmetry.space_group_name_H-M   'P 1'
#
loop_
_entity.id
_entity.type
_entity.pdbx_description
1 polymer ?
#
loop_
_entity_poly.entity_id
_entity_poly.type
_entity_poly.pdbx_seq_one_letter_code
_entity_poly.pdbx_strand_id
1 'polypeptide(L)'
;MSRTLEKITIILLGIFLLAGPSLGRAEDEFSDTLSTDQLYKFGMEAAHNKGWARARAALEKWLKREKPTTEVLNTLGRAQLSAKDEKDAEKSFRASLGIDKKDLKALEGLCEVHLIRNKDKDMSATLKQLKAVDQEGRSYSYYQALAADRFNLKDFPETHFWDTLEELVRSDPEDQQKMNVLCDAYINDNFLERGILFLTEMQESHGDRPQYLFQLARIYTHSGDKELAREMFHKIADAGIDKLTARERFLMSKELFRLEEGSLGCEAYFSAARDMDDAVAEEVFEDLKDLTTSDEKKEFQYTPTGRKGIFIISFWGRKDPTPTTLKNERLAEHYKRIDVAHEKYYSPLKPGYDERGRVYIKHGEPDQKISLSGNWAIRDNETWLYSKNRSNPLIYHFVARNNFYRMAYSLEEALIPDLQSEINMGGHNIEALLRSRGEIDAKYDQLANELHNFQGNVADARRGSMLDLFHDEQMLVERGLTEGEMTETFEYKFEEEPMNFYYYPVSLKGSDSTSAVGVYFALPTDQVKVPDPFGTVEVPVRLEVVAYDTWWQERGRVSQDKTYRVPNFVASRESMIPDLVSLSLPPGNYHLAALLKQTRSNLMQIYKSNFFVHSYASPDSFYVSDMILAADIAEDRAPSKFNLRGYRIAPMPSASFKQSTPIYVYYELYNLKPDSANTKHVKVDYLVSSTGGDLNIARKIISTLGRFIGVRNEIGKVVTTFERDLETRGNIDPVYLSLDPAGYPPGSYNLMVTVEDTVSHQIASKDVTFLITK
;
A
#
# COMPACT_ATOMS: atom_id res chain seq x y z
N MET A 1 45.68 -10.95 -22.78
CA MET A 1 45.23 -10.02 -21.72
C MET A 1 44.14 -9.05 -22.20
N SER A 2 44.29 -8.31 -23.32
CA SER A 2 43.31 -7.27 -23.69
C SER A 2 41.88 -7.78 -23.99
N ARG A 3 41.72 -8.90 -24.71
CA ARG A 3 40.39 -9.50 -24.99
C ARG A 3 39.66 -10.02 -23.74
N THR A 4 40.40 -10.39 -22.69
CA THR A 4 39.81 -10.87 -21.43
C THR A 4 39.38 -9.69 -20.56
N LEU A 5 40.19 -8.61 -20.52
CA LEU A 5 39.78 -7.35 -19.90
C LEU A 5 38.56 -6.78 -20.61
N GLU A 6 38.52 -6.76 -21.94
CA GLU A 6 37.40 -6.22 -22.71
C GLU A 6 36.09 -6.96 -22.43
N LYS A 7 36.12 -8.30 -22.32
CA LYS A 7 34.96 -9.10 -21.90
C LYS A 7 34.54 -8.84 -20.46
N ILE A 8 35.49 -8.70 -19.53
CA ILE A 8 35.21 -8.36 -18.12
C ILE A 8 34.61 -6.96 -18.02
N THR A 9 35.10 -5.99 -18.80
CA THR A 9 34.55 -4.64 -18.86
C THR A 9 33.16 -4.62 -19.48
N ILE A 10 32.87 -5.42 -20.51
CA ILE A 10 31.52 -5.56 -21.09
C ILE A 10 30.54 -6.20 -20.09
N ILE A 11 30.98 -7.22 -19.35
CA ILE A 11 30.17 -7.86 -18.29
C ILE A 11 29.91 -6.87 -17.14
N LEU A 12 30.93 -6.10 -16.71
CA LEU A 12 30.77 -5.04 -15.71
C LEU A 12 29.88 -3.90 -16.22
N LEU A 13 30.00 -3.48 -17.48
CA LEU A 13 29.09 -2.52 -18.12
C LEU A 13 27.64 -3.02 -18.05
N GLY A 14 27.40 -4.29 -18.37
CA GLY A 14 26.08 -4.92 -18.24
C GLY A 14 25.58 -4.93 -16.79
N ILE A 15 26.44 -5.24 -15.82
CA ILE A 15 26.10 -5.25 -14.39
C ILE A 15 25.78 -3.83 -13.88
N PHE A 16 26.55 -2.81 -14.26
CA PHE A 16 26.31 -1.41 -13.87
C PHE A 16 25.11 -0.78 -14.58
N LEU A 17 24.79 -1.21 -15.80
CA LEU A 17 23.53 -0.82 -16.47
C LEU A 17 22.29 -1.40 -15.74
N LEU A 18 22.45 -2.55 -15.06
CA LEU A 18 21.40 -3.24 -14.29
C LEU A 18 21.32 -2.83 -12.80
N ALA A 19 22.34 -2.19 -12.24
CA ALA A 19 22.40 -1.82 -10.81
C ALA A 19 21.89 -0.39 -10.56
N GLY A 20 20.94 -0.18 -9.64
CA GLY A 20 20.26 1.10 -9.35
C GLY A 20 21.16 2.24 -8.80
N PRO A 21 20.63 3.47 -8.67
CA PRO A 21 21.36 4.73 -8.42
C PRO A 21 22.10 4.86 -7.07
N SER A 22 22.11 3.83 -6.22
CA SER A 22 22.73 3.87 -4.89
C SER A 22 24.24 3.62 -4.87
N LEU A 23 24.87 3.45 -6.03
CA LEU A 23 26.31 3.21 -6.15
C LEU A 23 27.12 4.45 -6.55
N GLY A 24 26.53 5.65 -6.52
CA GLY A 24 27.12 6.87 -7.11
C GLY A 24 28.61 7.12 -6.84
N ARG A 25 29.14 6.76 -5.67
CA ARG A 25 30.57 6.89 -5.37
C ARG A 25 31.46 5.80 -6.02
N ALA A 26 30.99 4.56 -6.08
CA ALA A 26 31.68 3.44 -6.75
C ALA A 26 31.54 3.50 -8.29
N GLU A 27 30.48 4.14 -8.78
CA GLU A 27 30.20 4.35 -10.21
C GLU A 27 30.99 5.53 -10.80
N ASP A 28 31.18 6.60 -10.03
CA ASP A 28 32.09 7.68 -10.42
C ASP A 28 33.52 7.15 -10.56
N GLU A 29 33.97 6.32 -9.61
CA GLU A 29 35.27 5.64 -9.68
C GLU A 29 35.34 4.65 -10.86
N PHE A 30 34.27 3.91 -11.16
CA PHE A 30 34.26 2.98 -12.30
C PHE A 30 34.32 3.72 -13.65
N SER A 31 33.51 4.77 -13.83
CA SER A 31 33.54 5.57 -15.06
C SER A 31 34.87 6.31 -15.26
N ASP A 32 35.62 6.59 -14.19
CA ASP A 32 36.99 7.12 -14.29
C ASP A 32 37.98 6.12 -14.90
N THR A 33 37.72 4.82 -14.77
CA THR A 33 38.53 3.74 -15.34
C THR A 33 38.20 3.40 -16.80
N LEU A 34 37.09 3.93 -17.34
CA LEU A 34 36.64 3.64 -18.70
C LEU A 34 37.46 4.40 -19.75
N SER A 35 37.73 3.71 -20.87
CA SER A 35 38.30 4.35 -22.05
C SER A 35 37.31 5.31 -22.70
N THR A 36 37.79 6.21 -23.56
CA THR A 36 36.93 7.17 -24.26
C THR A 36 35.83 6.50 -25.10
N ASP A 37 36.14 5.42 -25.84
CA ASP A 37 35.14 4.66 -26.62
C ASP A 37 34.11 3.96 -25.72
N GLN A 38 34.54 3.49 -24.54
CA GLN A 38 33.66 2.86 -23.57
C GLN A 38 32.72 3.87 -22.90
N LEU A 39 33.20 5.08 -22.58
CA LEU A 39 32.38 6.16 -22.04
C LEU A 39 31.27 6.58 -23.03
N TYR A 40 31.61 6.65 -24.32
CA TYR A 40 30.62 6.94 -25.37
C TYR A 40 29.53 5.88 -25.42
N LYS A 41 29.91 4.60 -25.59
CA LYS A 41 28.96 3.48 -25.68
C LYS A 41 28.08 3.37 -24.44
N PHE A 42 28.70 3.43 -23.25
CA PHE A 42 27.97 3.39 -21.99
C PHE A 42 26.99 4.55 -21.85
N GLY A 43 27.40 5.79 -22.16
CA GLY A 43 26.54 6.97 -22.06
C GLY A 43 25.35 6.91 -23.02
N MET A 44 25.58 6.50 -24.27
CA MET A 44 24.55 6.37 -25.29
C MET A 44 23.57 5.22 -25.00
N GLU A 45 24.08 4.07 -24.53
CA GLU A 45 23.25 2.92 -24.19
C GLU A 45 22.46 3.12 -22.88
N ALA A 46 23.06 3.81 -21.90
CA ALA A 46 22.34 4.27 -20.72
C ALA A 46 21.19 5.22 -21.09
N ALA A 47 21.41 6.15 -22.04
CA ALA A 47 20.36 7.04 -22.53
C ALA A 47 19.24 6.27 -23.27
N HIS A 48 19.59 5.30 -24.11
CA HIS A 48 18.62 4.43 -24.79
C HIS A 48 17.71 3.71 -23.80
N ASN A 49 18.26 3.28 -22.66
CA ASN A 49 17.53 2.62 -21.58
C ASN A 49 16.91 3.61 -20.55
N LYS A 50 16.77 4.90 -20.91
CA LYS A 50 16.23 5.97 -20.06
C LYS A 50 16.96 6.17 -18.71
N GLY A 51 18.20 5.69 -18.60
CA GLY A 51 19.08 5.86 -17.44
C GLY A 51 19.79 7.22 -17.43
N TRP A 52 19.03 8.31 -17.36
CA TRP A 52 19.50 9.67 -17.63
C TRP A 52 20.63 10.16 -16.72
N ALA A 53 20.60 9.85 -15.43
CA ALA A 53 21.69 10.23 -14.51
C ALA A 53 23.04 9.60 -14.92
N ARG A 54 23.03 8.33 -15.35
CA ARG A 54 24.22 7.61 -15.81
C ARG A 54 24.70 8.12 -17.16
N ALA A 55 23.76 8.37 -18.08
CA ALA A 55 24.06 8.98 -19.37
C ALA A 55 24.74 10.35 -19.19
N ARG A 56 24.21 11.20 -18.29
CA ARG A 56 24.79 12.52 -17.97
C ARG A 56 26.24 12.40 -17.51
N ALA A 57 26.51 11.61 -16.47
CA ALA A 57 27.84 11.48 -15.89
C ALA A 57 28.88 10.98 -16.92
N ALA A 58 28.52 9.98 -17.71
CA ALA A 58 29.40 9.39 -18.70
C ALA A 58 29.70 10.35 -19.87
N LEU A 59 28.68 11.02 -20.40
CA LEU A 59 28.82 11.94 -21.54
C LEU A 59 29.54 13.24 -21.13
N GLU A 60 29.34 13.75 -19.91
CA GLU A 60 30.11 14.88 -19.38
C GLU A 60 31.61 14.55 -19.26
N LYS A 61 31.96 13.33 -18.83
CA LYS A 61 33.34 12.85 -18.80
C LYS A 61 33.91 12.66 -20.20
N TRP A 62 33.11 12.12 -21.12
CA TRP A 62 33.51 11.95 -22.52
C TRP A 62 33.83 13.30 -23.19
N LEU A 63 33.01 14.34 -22.97
CA LEU A 63 33.21 15.69 -23.49
C LEU A 63 34.46 16.40 -22.97
N LYS A 64 35.06 15.94 -21.86
CA LYS A 64 36.37 16.43 -21.40
C LYS A 64 37.54 15.89 -22.23
N ARG A 65 37.33 14.77 -22.95
CA ARG A 65 38.37 14.04 -23.68
C ARG A 65 38.24 14.19 -25.20
N GLU A 66 37.03 14.37 -25.71
CA GLU A 66 36.73 14.44 -27.14
C GLU A 66 36.01 15.72 -27.53
N LYS A 67 36.00 16.00 -28.84
CA LYS A 67 35.22 17.12 -29.37
C LYS A 67 33.73 16.81 -29.31
N PRO A 68 32.89 17.80 -28.95
CA PRO A 68 31.44 17.61 -28.92
C PRO A 68 30.90 17.25 -30.31
N THR A 69 29.92 16.35 -30.33
CA THR A 69 29.08 16.05 -31.51
C THR A 69 27.64 16.41 -31.20
N THR A 70 26.83 16.64 -32.25
CA THR A 70 25.41 16.97 -32.09
C THR A 70 24.65 15.85 -31.36
N GLU A 71 24.93 14.60 -31.68
CA GLU A 71 24.34 13.42 -31.03
C GLU A 71 24.60 13.37 -29.52
N VAL A 72 25.85 13.59 -29.08
CA VAL A 72 26.22 13.57 -27.67
C VAL A 72 25.63 14.77 -26.93
N LEU A 73 25.67 15.97 -27.52
CA LEU A 73 25.13 17.17 -26.91
C LEU A 73 23.61 17.12 -26.75
N ASN A 74 22.89 16.57 -27.74
CA ASN A 74 21.45 16.35 -27.64
C ASN A 74 21.11 15.34 -26.54
N THR A 75 21.85 14.23 -26.49
CA THR A 75 21.63 13.17 -25.48
C THR A 75 21.94 13.69 -24.07
N LEU A 76 23.01 14.46 -23.92
CA LEU A 76 23.37 15.11 -22.66
C LEU A 76 22.33 16.16 -22.24
N GLY A 77 21.87 17.01 -23.17
CA GLY A 77 20.83 18.00 -22.90
C GLY A 77 19.53 17.35 -22.40
N ARG A 78 19.13 16.22 -23.01
CA ARG A 78 17.98 15.41 -22.56
C ARG A 78 18.20 14.84 -21.15
N ALA A 79 19.39 14.33 -20.87
CA ALA A 79 19.75 13.81 -19.56
C ALA A 79 19.72 14.91 -18.47
N GLN A 80 20.16 16.12 -18.81
CA GLN A 80 20.14 17.30 -17.93
C GLN A 80 18.72 17.80 -17.67
N LEU A 81 17.85 17.80 -18.69
CA LEU A 81 16.41 18.09 -18.51
C LEU A 81 15.74 17.08 -17.57
N SER A 82 16.01 15.79 -17.73
CA SER A 82 15.49 14.76 -16.81
C SER A 82 15.97 14.96 -15.37
N ALA A 83 17.15 15.57 -15.17
CA ALA A 83 17.69 15.91 -13.86
C ALA A 83 17.19 17.25 -13.31
N LYS A 84 16.23 17.92 -13.99
CA LYS A 84 15.73 19.26 -13.64
C LYS A 84 16.85 20.32 -13.58
N ASP A 85 17.82 20.20 -14.48
CA ASP A 85 18.94 21.14 -14.62
C ASP A 85 18.82 21.88 -15.96
N GLU A 86 17.85 22.78 -16.03
CA GLU A 86 17.45 23.39 -17.30
C GLU A 86 18.50 24.39 -17.83
N LYS A 87 19.37 24.90 -16.96
CA LYS A 87 20.45 25.82 -17.35
C LYS A 87 21.52 25.11 -18.16
N ASP A 88 21.97 23.95 -17.67
CA ASP A 88 23.00 23.18 -18.36
C ASP A 88 22.42 22.50 -19.62
N ALA A 89 21.17 22.05 -19.57
CA ALA A 89 20.47 21.56 -20.76
C ALA A 89 20.42 22.61 -21.87
N GLU A 90 20.06 23.87 -21.54
CA GLU A 90 20.04 24.97 -22.51
C GLU A 90 21.40 25.16 -23.18
N LYS A 91 22.49 25.07 -22.39
CA LYS A 91 23.85 25.22 -22.87
C LYS A 91 24.24 24.08 -23.81
N SER A 92 23.88 22.84 -23.48
CA SER A 92 24.14 21.67 -24.31
C SER A 92 23.42 21.76 -25.67
N PHE A 93 22.13 22.10 -25.69
CA PHE A 93 21.39 22.25 -26.95
C PHE A 93 21.88 23.44 -27.79
N ARG A 94 22.20 24.59 -27.17
CA ARG A 94 22.82 25.72 -27.88
C ARG A 94 24.19 25.36 -28.46
N ALA A 95 24.98 24.57 -27.74
CA ALA A 95 26.25 24.06 -28.26
C ALA A 95 26.04 23.13 -29.46
N SER A 96 24.97 22.32 -29.47
CA SER A 96 24.63 21.47 -30.62
C SER A 96 24.31 22.32 -31.85
N LEU A 97 23.51 23.38 -31.68
CA LEU A 97 23.20 24.34 -32.75
C LEU A 97 24.41 25.16 -33.22
N GLY A 98 25.44 25.29 -32.37
CA GLY A 98 26.73 25.85 -32.76
C GLY A 98 27.48 24.97 -33.76
N ILE A 99 27.25 23.65 -33.74
CA ILE A 99 27.83 22.68 -34.68
C ILE A 99 26.94 22.55 -35.92
N ASP A 100 25.65 22.30 -35.74
CA ASP A 100 24.66 22.23 -36.82
C ASP A 100 23.47 23.12 -36.51
N LYS A 101 23.37 24.24 -37.23
CA LYS A 101 22.29 25.22 -37.09
C LYS A 101 20.90 24.68 -37.43
N LYS A 102 20.82 23.52 -38.08
CA LYS A 102 19.56 22.86 -38.47
C LYS A 102 19.27 21.60 -37.65
N ASP A 103 19.97 21.39 -36.53
CA ASP A 103 19.73 20.25 -35.65
C ASP A 103 18.34 20.32 -35.01
N LEU A 104 17.42 19.54 -35.57
CA LEU A 104 16.02 19.49 -35.15
C LEU A 104 15.89 19.12 -33.67
N LYS A 105 16.63 18.11 -33.19
CA LYS A 105 16.55 17.63 -31.80
C LYS A 105 16.99 18.69 -30.79
N ALA A 106 17.97 19.51 -31.17
CA ALA A 106 18.43 20.61 -30.34
C ALA A 106 17.41 21.76 -30.27
N LEU A 107 16.74 22.06 -31.39
CA LEU A 107 15.67 23.07 -31.44
C LEU A 107 14.47 22.63 -30.58
N GLU A 108 14.05 21.38 -30.68
CA GLU A 108 12.99 20.79 -29.83
C GLU A 108 13.37 20.87 -28.34
N GLY A 109 14.60 20.47 -27.99
CA GLY A 109 15.10 20.55 -26.63
C GLY A 109 15.14 21.98 -26.08
N LEU A 110 15.48 22.98 -26.90
CA LEU A 110 15.41 24.39 -26.50
C LEU A 110 13.99 24.89 -26.31
N CYS A 111 13.05 24.47 -27.16
CA CYS A 111 11.64 24.79 -26.98
C CYS A 111 11.14 24.31 -25.60
N GLU A 112 11.45 23.06 -25.22
CA GLU A 112 11.10 22.53 -23.90
C GLU A 112 11.75 23.31 -22.75
N VAL A 113 13.05 23.61 -22.85
CA VAL A 113 13.75 24.41 -21.83
C VAL A 113 13.11 25.79 -21.70
N HIS A 114 12.77 26.45 -22.80
CA HIS A 114 12.18 27.78 -22.78
C HIS A 114 10.77 27.78 -22.20
N LEU A 115 9.97 26.75 -22.50
CA LEU A 115 8.69 26.52 -21.83
C LEU A 115 8.91 26.40 -20.32
N ILE A 116 9.73 25.45 -19.85
CA ILE A 116 9.96 25.22 -18.41
C ILE A 116 10.44 26.49 -17.70
N ARG A 117 11.41 27.19 -18.30
CA ARG A 117 12.05 28.38 -17.71
C ARG A 117 11.29 29.69 -17.92
N ASN A 118 10.12 29.63 -18.54
CA ASN A 118 9.26 30.78 -18.82
C ASN A 118 9.95 31.89 -19.65
N LYS A 119 10.62 31.52 -20.75
CA LYS A 119 11.40 32.44 -21.61
C LYS A 119 10.69 32.73 -22.96
N ASP A 120 9.71 33.62 -22.93
CA ASP A 120 8.88 34.03 -24.07
C ASP A 120 9.66 34.47 -25.33
N LYS A 121 10.67 35.34 -25.16
CA LYS A 121 11.47 35.90 -26.27
C LYS A 121 12.38 34.86 -26.91
N ASP A 122 13.04 34.05 -26.08
CA ASP A 122 13.89 32.96 -26.55
C ASP A 122 13.04 31.89 -27.25
N MET A 123 11.86 31.56 -26.71
CA MET A 123 10.90 30.64 -27.34
C MET A 123 10.50 31.10 -28.73
N SER A 124 10.12 32.38 -28.88
CA SER A 124 9.72 32.95 -30.17
C SER A 124 10.85 32.87 -31.21
N ALA A 125 12.11 33.11 -30.78
CA ALA A 125 13.27 33.00 -31.64
C ALA A 125 13.56 31.55 -32.07
N THR A 126 13.48 30.60 -31.13
CA THR A 126 13.68 29.17 -31.38
C THR A 126 12.59 28.61 -32.29
N LEU A 127 11.33 28.98 -32.09
CA LEU A 127 10.21 28.59 -32.97
C LEU A 127 10.40 29.08 -34.41
N LYS A 128 10.93 30.30 -34.61
CA LYS A 128 11.23 30.80 -35.95
C LYS A 128 12.29 29.97 -36.66
N GLN A 129 13.31 29.51 -35.92
CA GLN A 129 14.34 28.61 -36.45
C GLN A 129 13.76 27.21 -36.73
N LEU A 130 12.96 26.69 -35.81
CA LEU A 130 12.27 25.41 -35.95
C LEU A 130 11.38 25.38 -37.18
N LYS A 131 10.58 26.44 -37.42
CA LYS A 131 9.77 26.59 -38.64
C LYS A 131 10.58 26.50 -39.93
N ALA A 132 11.78 27.08 -39.94
CA ALA A 132 12.61 27.11 -41.14
C ALA A 132 13.24 25.73 -41.46
N VAL A 133 13.43 24.90 -40.43
CA VAL A 133 13.95 23.53 -40.53
C VAL A 133 12.83 22.51 -40.77
N ASP A 134 11.65 22.78 -40.22
CA ASP A 134 10.49 21.87 -40.15
C ASP A 134 9.24 22.53 -40.78
N GLN A 135 9.34 22.94 -42.05
CA GLN A 135 8.35 23.80 -42.72
C GLN A 135 6.94 23.18 -42.84
N GLU A 136 6.85 21.85 -42.84
CA GLU A 136 5.60 21.07 -42.90
C GLU A 136 5.52 20.02 -41.77
N GLY A 137 6.39 20.11 -40.76
CA GLY A 137 6.53 19.03 -39.79
C GLY A 137 5.84 19.25 -38.46
N ARG A 138 5.65 18.12 -37.80
CA ARG A 138 4.82 17.96 -36.59
C ARG A 138 5.45 18.64 -35.37
N SER A 139 6.77 18.84 -35.37
CA SER A 139 7.50 19.38 -34.23
C SER A 139 7.34 20.90 -34.11
N TYR A 140 7.43 21.63 -35.23
CA TYR A 140 7.14 23.07 -35.22
C TYR A 140 5.73 23.34 -34.70
N SER A 141 4.73 22.67 -35.30
CA SER A 141 3.32 22.80 -34.93
C SER A 141 3.07 22.49 -33.45
N TYR A 142 3.65 21.41 -32.93
CA TYR A 142 3.53 21.01 -31.51
C TYR A 142 4.09 22.07 -30.54
N TYR A 143 5.33 22.50 -30.74
CA TYR A 143 5.96 23.49 -29.85
C TYR A 143 5.39 24.90 -30.02
N GLN A 144 4.91 25.22 -31.22
CA GLN A 144 4.17 26.45 -31.47
C GLN A 144 2.90 26.48 -30.63
N ALA A 145 2.17 25.37 -30.57
CA ALA A 145 0.98 25.25 -29.77
C ALA A 145 1.30 25.52 -28.29
N LEU A 146 2.24 24.77 -27.71
CA LEU A 146 2.62 24.91 -26.30
C LEU A 146 3.11 26.33 -25.92
N ALA A 147 3.76 27.04 -26.84
CA ALA A 147 4.20 28.41 -26.61
C ALA A 147 3.06 29.43 -26.59
N ALA A 148 2.04 29.23 -27.44
CA ALA A 148 0.90 30.13 -27.54
C ALA A 148 0.09 30.13 -26.24
N ASP A 149 -0.20 28.93 -25.71
CA ASP A 149 -0.83 28.72 -24.41
C ASP A 149 -0.02 29.40 -23.28
N ARG A 150 1.25 29.01 -23.14
CA ARG A 150 2.05 29.44 -21.99
C ARG A 150 2.43 30.92 -21.98
N PHE A 151 2.65 31.53 -23.14
CA PHE A 151 3.22 32.89 -23.25
C PHE A 151 2.27 33.96 -23.79
N ASN A 152 1.06 33.58 -24.19
CA ASN A 152 0.05 34.50 -24.70
C ASN A 152 0.62 35.43 -25.80
N LEU A 153 1.35 34.83 -26.74
CA LEU A 153 2.12 35.54 -27.76
C LEU A 153 1.16 36.31 -28.68
N LYS A 154 1.24 37.66 -28.65
CA LYS A 154 0.33 38.59 -29.34
C LYS A 154 0.12 38.37 -30.86
N ASP A 155 1.03 37.67 -31.52
CA ASP A 155 0.97 37.38 -32.96
C ASP A 155 0.30 36.04 -33.30
N PHE A 156 -0.28 35.34 -32.32
CA PHE A 156 -0.79 33.98 -32.48
C PHE A 156 -2.24 33.87 -31.97
N PRO A 157 -3.23 33.70 -32.86
CA PRO A 157 -4.62 33.54 -32.43
C PRO A 157 -4.78 32.17 -31.75
N GLU A 158 -5.40 32.17 -30.57
CA GLU A 158 -5.74 31.01 -29.73
C GLU A 158 -6.47 29.90 -30.50
N THR A 159 -7.15 30.25 -31.60
CA THR A 159 -7.83 29.33 -32.51
C THR A 159 -6.89 28.33 -33.21
N HIS A 160 -5.62 28.68 -33.49
CA HIS A 160 -4.69 27.75 -34.18
C HIS A 160 -4.17 26.62 -33.28
N PHE A 161 -4.18 26.77 -31.95
CA PHE A 161 -3.64 25.76 -31.03
C PHE A 161 -4.40 24.43 -31.13
N TRP A 162 -5.71 24.50 -30.90
CA TRP A 162 -6.60 23.35 -30.92
C TRP A 162 -6.76 22.77 -32.32
N ASP A 163 -6.94 23.62 -33.33
CA ASP A 163 -7.05 23.18 -34.74
C ASP A 163 -5.82 22.34 -35.14
N THR A 164 -4.62 22.76 -34.73
CA THR A 164 -3.37 22.07 -35.02
C THR A 164 -3.28 20.71 -34.32
N LEU A 165 -3.59 20.66 -33.01
CA LEU A 165 -3.53 19.39 -32.28
C LEU A 165 -4.59 18.40 -32.76
N GLU A 166 -5.79 18.89 -33.08
CA GLU A 166 -6.85 18.07 -33.69
C GLU A 166 -6.45 17.55 -35.08
N GLU A 167 -5.84 18.38 -35.94
CA GLU A 167 -5.33 17.95 -37.24
C GLU A 167 -4.24 16.88 -37.08
N LEU A 168 -3.34 17.06 -36.10
CA LEU A 168 -2.30 16.08 -35.79
C LEU A 168 -2.90 14.72 -35.38
N VAL A 169 -3.97 14.72 -34.58
CA VAL A 169 -4.68 13.51 -34.19
C VAL A 169 -5.46 12.92 -35.37
N ARG A 170 -6.16 13.74 -36.17
CA ARG A 170 -6.85 13.27 -37.39
C ARG A 170 -5.87 12.63 -38.40
N SER A 171 -4.66 13.15 -38.50
CA SER A 171 -3.62 12.63 -39.40
C SER A 171 -3.04 11.28 -38.97
N ASP A 172 -3.14 10.96 -37.67
CA ASP A 172 -2.59 9.75 -37.07
C ASP A 172 -3.46 9.30 -35.88
N PRO A 173 -4.69 8.79 -36.13
CA PRO A 173 -5.66 8.49 -35.07
C PRO A 173 -5.25 7.40 -34.09
N GLU A 174 -4.21 6.62 -34.43
CA GLU A 174 -3.65 5.56 -33.60
C GLU A 174 -2.55 6.09 -32.64
N ASP A 175 -2.09 7.33 -32.84
CA ASP A 175 -1.08 7.95 -31.97
C ASP A 175 -1.71 8.40 -30.65
N GLN A 176 -1.75 7.47 -29.71
CA GLN A 176 -2.35 7.68 -28.40
C GLN A 176 -1.61 8.76 -27.58
N GLN A 177 -0.33 9.01 -27.84
CA GLN A 177 0.40 10.06 -27.15
C GLN A 177 -0.15 11.44 -27.53
N LYS A 178 -0.40 11.67 -28.82
CA LYS A 178 -1.01 12.93 -29.29
C LYS A 178 -2.45 13.07 -28.80
N MET A 179 -3.23 11.99 -28.85
CA MET A 179 -4.61 12.00 -28.34
C MET A 179 -4.64 12.37 -26.84
N ASN A 180 -3.76 11.77 -26.04
CA ASN A 180 -3.61 12.10 -24.62
C ASN A 180 -3.28 13.58 -24.42
N VAL A 181 -2.30 14.12 -25.15
CA VAL A 181 -1.90 15.53 -25.02
C VAL A 181 -3.07 16.46 -25.37
N LEU A 182 -3.79 16.20 -26.46
CA LEU A 182 -4.95 16.99 -26.86
C LEU A 182 -6.05 16.95 -25.80
N CYS A 183 -6.38 15.76 -25.28
CA CYS A 183 -7.42 15.61 -24.27
C CYS A 183 -7.02 16.21 -22.91
N ASP A 184 -5.76 16.06 -22.51
CA ASP A 184 -5.21 16.70 -21.31
C ASP A 184 -5.30 18.22 -21.42
N ALA A 185 -5.01 18.78 -22.60
CA ALA A 185 -5.17 20.20 -22.86
C ALA A 185 -6.66 20.61 -22.75
N TYR A 186 -7.59 19.91 -23.42
CA TYR A 186 -9.03 20.24 -23.32
C TYR A 186 -9.51 20.28 -21.87
N ILE A 187 -9.03 19.36 -21.04
CA ILE A 187 -9.37 19.27 -19.62
C ILE A 187 -8.74 20.43 -18.83
N ASN A 188 -7.43 20.64 -18.95
CA ASN A 188 -6.70 21.64 -18.17
C ASN A 188 -7.16 23.08 -18.47
N ASP A 189 -7.47 23.35 -19.74
CA ASP A 189 -7.86 24.68 -20.22
C ASP A 189 -9.40 24.85 -20.25
N ASN A 190 -10.13 23.84 -19.77
CA ASN A 190 -11.60 23.82 -19.65
C ASN A 190 -12.34 24.01 -20.99
N PHE A 191 -11.78 23.50 -22.10
CA PHE A 191 -12.41 23.45 -23.43
C PHE A 191 -13.17 22.14 -23.66
N LEU A 192 -14.01 21.74 -22.69
CA LEU A 192 -14.62 20.41 -22.63
C LEU A 192 -15.62 20.15 -23.76
N GLU A 193 -16.47 21.12 -24.09
CA GLU A 193 -17.47 20.99 -25.18
C GLU A 193 -16.80 20.71 -26.53
N ARG A 194 -15.67 21.38 -26.79
CA ARG A 194 -14.89 21.19 -28.01
C ARG A 194 -14.27 19.80 -28.07
N GLY A 195 -13.73 19.33 -26.95
CA GLY A 195 -13.20 17.98 -26.83
C GLY A 195 -14.27 16.89 -27.00
N ILE A 196 -15.47 17.09 -26.46
CA ILE A 196 -16.60 16.16 -26.65
C ILE A 196 -16.98 16.07 -28.12
N LEU A 197 -17.09 17.22 -28.81
CA LEU A 197 -17.44 17.26 -30.24
C LEU A 197 -16.38 16.52 -31.07
N PHE A 198 -15.10 16.83 -30.84
CA PHE A 198 -13.99 16.20 -31.54
C PHE A 198 -13.94 14.68 -31.30
N LEU A 199 -14.04 14.23 -30.05
CA LEU A 199 -13.96 12.80 -29.75
C LEU A 199 -15.19 12.02 -30.22
N THR A 200 -16.36 12.66 -30.25
CA THR A 200 -17.58 12.06 -30.82
C THR A 200 -17.43 11.90 -32.34
N GLU A 201 -16.88 12.89 -33.05
CA GLU A 201 -16.49 12.78 -34.47
C GLU A 201 -15.53 11.59 -34.69
N MET A 202 -14.51 11.46 -33.84
CA MET A 202 -13.56 10.35 -33.90
C MET A 202 -14.21 8.99 -33.63
N GLN A 203 -15.10 8.89 -32.65
CA GLN A 203 -15.86 7.68 -32.32
C GLN A 203 -16.80 7.26 -33.46
N GLU A 204 -17.52 8.20 -34.07
CA GLU A 204 -18.43 7.91 -35.19
C GLU A 204 -17.67 7.40 -36.42
N SER A 205 -16.48 7.93 -36.67
CA SER A 205 -15.66 7.58 -37.84
C SER A 205 -14.85 6.30 -37.66
N HIS A 206 -14.44 5.95 -36.43
CA HIS A 206 -13.51 4.85 -36.16
C HIS A 206 -14.08 3.74 -35.25
N GLY A 207 -15.32 3.90 -34.77
CA GLY A 207 -16.05 2.99 -33.90
C GLY A 207 -15.74 3.14 -32.41
N ASP A 208 -16.41 2.32 -31.60
CA ASP A 208 -16.31 2.28 -30.12
C ASP A 208 -15.00 1.64 -29.64
N ARG A 209 -13.87 2.24 -30.00
CA ARG A 209 -12.56 1.80 -29.54
C ARG A 209 -12.35 2.22 -28.08
N PRO A 210 -11.79 1.34 -27.22
CA PRO A 210 -11.58 1.65 -25.81
C PRO A 210 -10.82 2.96 -25.55
N GLN A 211 -9.87 3.32 -26.42
CA GLN A 211 -9.09 4.55 -26.30
C GLN A 211 -9.95 5.82 -26.45
N TYR A 212 -10.90 5.83 -27.39
CA TYR A 212 -11.79 6.98 -27.59
C TYR A 212 -12.85 7.04 -26.49
N LEU A 213 -13.44 5.89 -26.13
CA LEU A 213 -14.35 5.80 -25.00
C LEU A 213 -13.68 6.28 -23.70
N PHE A 214 -12.40 5.94 -23.50
CA PHE A 214 -11.63 6.36 -22.34
C PHE A 214 -11.48 7.89 -22.30
N GLN A 215 -11.06 8.53 -23.41
CA GLN A 215 -10.92 9.99 -23.43
C GLN A 215 -12.27 10.70 -23.29
N LEU A 216 -13.33 10.20 -23.92
CA LEU A 216 -14.69 10.73 -23.76
C LEU A 216 -15.13 10.64 -22.30
N ALA A 217 -14.92 9.49 -21.65
CA ALA A 217 -15.27 9.29 -20.26
C ALA A 217 -14.53 10.27 -19.33
N ARG A 218 -13.23 10.54 -19.61
CA ARG A 218 -12.47 11.57 -18.90
C ARG A 218 -13.11 12.95 -19.09
N ILE A 219 -13.34 13.39 -20.33
CA ILE A 219 -13.91 14.72 -20.56
C ILE A 219 -15.31 14.83 -19.93
N TYR A 220 -16.15 13.81 -20.05
CA TYR A 220 -17.47 13.78 -19.39
C TYR A 220 -17.36 13.88 -17.86
N THR A 221 -16.39 13.21 -17.24
CA THR A 221 -16.14 13.30 -15.80
C THR A 221 -15.86 14.74 -15.37
N HIS A 222 -15.06 15.48 -16.15
CA HIS A 222 -14.68 16.87 -15.86
C HIS A 222 -15.76 17.88 -16.25
N SER A 223 -16.61 17.55 -17.23
CA SER A 223 -17.76 18.40 -17.64
C SER A 223 -18.94 18.33 -16.65
N GLY A 224 -18.98 17.30 -15.81
CA GLY A 224 -20.08 17.03 -14.87
C GLY A 224 -21.11 16.00 -15.36
N ASP A 225 -20.99 15.51 -16.60
CA ASP A 225 -21.85 14.48 -17.19
C ASP A 225 -21.50 13.06 -16.69
N LYS A 226 -21.62 12.86 -15.37
CA LYS A 226 -21.17 11.65 -14.67
C LYS A 226 -21.79 10.35 -15.20
N GLU A 227 -23.05 10.37 -15.60
CA GLU A 227 -23.73 9.16 -16.10
C GLU A 227 -23.16 8.69 -17.44
N LEU A 228 -22.88 9.62 -18.37
CA LEU A 228 -22.23 9.30 -19.64
C LEU A 228 -20.81 8.80 -19.41
N ALA A 229 -20.06 9.42 -18.49
CA ALA A 229 -18.74 8.95 -18.12
C ALA A 229 -18.75 7.50 -17.62
N ARG A 230 -19.69 7.16 -16.72
CA ARG A 230 -19.87 5.78 -16.21
C ARG A 230 -20.21 4.81 -17.33
N GLU A 231 -21.16 5.16 -18.20
CA GLU A 231 -21.56 4.31 -19.33
C GLU A 231 -20.34 3.93 -20.18
N MET A 232 -19.49 4.90 -20.52
CA MET A 232 -18.30 4.67 -21.33
C MET A 232 -17.26 3.80 -20.60
N PHE A 233 -17.01 4.04 -19.31
CA PHE A 233 -16.10 3.19 -18.54
C PHE A 233 -16.59 1.74 -18.39
N HIS A 234 -17.90 1.53 -18.21
CA HIS A 234 -18.48 0.19 -18.17
C HIS A 234 -18.37 -0.52 -19.52
N LYS A 235 -18.57 0.18 -20.65
CA LYS A 235 -18.31 -0.39 -21.98
C LYS A 235 -16.86 -0.84 -22.16
N ILE A 236 -15.90 -0.07 -21.63
CA ILE A 236 -14.48 -0.46 -21.63
C ILE A 236 -14.27 -1.70 -20.75
N ALA A 237 -14.87 -1.75 -19.57
CA ALA A 237 -14.77 -2.88 -18.65
C ALA A 237 -15.31 -4.17 -19.27
N ASP A 238 -16.50 -4.12 -19.87
CA ASP A 238 -17.14 -5.23 -20.58
C ASP A 238 -16.31 -5.72 -21.77
N ALA A 239 -15.63 -4.79 -22.46
CA ALA A 239 -14.74 -5.10 -23.56
C ALA A 239 -13.38 -5.68 -23.12
N GLY A 240 -13.03 -5.56 -21.83
CA GLY A 240 -11.72 -5.89 -21.27
C GLY A 240 -10.84 -4.65 -21.09
N ILE A 241 -10.57 -4.27 -19.84
CA ILE A 241 -9.71 -3.14 -19.48
C ILE A 241 -8.25 -3.31 -19.94
N ASP A 242 -7.81 -4.54 -20.21
CA ASP A 242 -6.48 -4.89 -20.71
C ASP A 242 -6.21 -4.36 -22.12
N LYS A 243 -7.25 -3.94 -22.85
CA LYS A 243 -7.13 -3.19 -24.11
C LYS A 243 -6.54 -1.80 -23.94
N LEU A 244 -6.56 -1.25 -22.73
CA LEU A 244 -5.89 0.00 -22.38
C LEU A 244 -4.46 -0.27 -21.88
N THR A 245 -3.55 0.64 -22.18
CA THR A 245 -2.19 0.62 -21.63
C THR A 245 -2.23 0.72 -20.10
N ALA A 246 -1.15 0.30 -19.42
CA ALA A 246 -1.08 0.40 -17.96
C ALA A 246 -1.27 1.86 -17.47
N ARG A 247 -0.70 2.84 -18.19
CA ARG A 247 -0.88 4.26 -17.88
C ARG A 247 -2.33 4.71 -18.03
N GLU A 248 -3.02 4.31 -19.10
CA GLU A 248 -4.44 4.64 -19.30
C GLU A 248 -5.34 3.98 -18.26
N ARG A 249 -5.09 2.72 -17.90
CA ARG A 249 -5.81 2.05 -16.80
C ARG A 249 -5.61 2.76 -15.46
N PHE A 250 -4.39 3.24 -15.20
CA PHE A 250 -4.11 4.05 -14.02
C PHE A 250 -4.90 5.37 -14.05
N LEU A 251 -4.88 6.11 -15.16
CA LEU A 251 -5.66 7.34 -15.29
C LEU A 251 -7.18 7.08 -15.20
N MET A 252 -7.67 5.99 -15.81
CA MET A 252 -9.06 5.52 -15.71
C MET A 252 -9.46 5.30 -14.27
N SER A 253 -8.59 4.69 -13.45
CA SER A 253 -8.87 4.49 -12.03
C SER A 253 -9.11 5.80 -11.28
N LYS A 254 -8.33 6.85 -11.60
CA LYS A 254 -8.48 8.18 -10.97
C LYS A 254 -9.85 8.79 -11.27
N GLU A 255 -10.29 8.73 -12.52
CA GLU A 255 -11.63 9.20 -12.89
C GLU A 255 -12.75 8.37 -12.27
N LEU A 256 -12.59 7.04 -12.21
CA LEU A 256 -13.55 6.16 -11.56
C LEU A 256 -13.71 6.46 -10.07
N PHE A 257 -12.62 6.79 -9.36
CA PHE A 257 -12.70 7.21 -7.96
C PHE A 257 -13.49 8.52 -7.79
N ARG A 258 -13.39 9.47 -8.73
CA ARG A 258 -14.22 10.71 -8.74
C ARG A 258 -15.70 10.46 -8.99
N LEU A 259 -16.00 9.41 -9.76
CA LEU A 259 -17.36 8.97 -10.04
C LEU A 259 -17.96 8.09 -8.94
N GLU A 260 -17.19 7.82 -7.88
CA GLU A 260 -17.51 6.91 -6.76
C GLU A 260 -17.62 5.43 -7.15
N GLU A 261 -17.07 5.06 -8.32
CA GLU A 261 -17.02 3.69 -8.86
C GLU A 261 -15.82 2.90 -8.28
N GLY A 262 -15.81 2.74 -6.96
CA GLY A 262 -14.65 2.24 -6.22
C GLY A 262 -14.16 0.85 -6.65
N SER A 263 -15.06 -0.08 -6.98
CA SER A 263 -14.70 -1.46 -7.36
C SER A 263 -14.00 -1.50 -8.72
N LEU A 264 -14.60 -0.88 -9.74
CA LEU A 264 -14.00 -0.82 -11.07
C LEU A 264 -12.73 0.05 -11.08
N GLY A 265 -12.70 1.11 -10.25
CA GLY A 265 -11.51 1.93 -10.04
C GLY A 265 -10.34 1.12 -9.49
N CYS A 266 -10.57 0.31 -8.45
CA CYS A 266 -9.54 -0.57 -7.88
C CYS A 266 -9.10 -1.65 -8.88
N GLU A 267 -10.04 -2.23 -9.63
CA GLU A 267 -9.73 -3.20 -10.68
C GLU A 267 -8.80 -2.59 -11.73
N ALA A 268 -9.14 -1.42 -12.27
CA ALA A 268 -8.29 -0.69 -13.22
C ALA A 268 -6.91 -0.35 -12.62
N TYR A 269 -6.89 0.12 -11.37
CA TYR A 269 -5.67 0.48 -10.65
C TYR A 269 -4.72 -0.71 -10.47
N PHE A 270 -5.21 -1.82 -9.91
CA PHE A 270 -4.39 -3.01 -9.66
C PHE A 270 -4.05 -3.78 -10.94
N SER A 271 -4.90 -3.68 -11.97
CA SER A 271 -4.58 -4.15 -13.31
C SER A 271 -3.42 -3.36 -13.91
N ALA A 272 -3.45 -2.02 -13.84
CA ALA A 272 -2.32 -1.17 -14.21
C ALA A 272 -1.05 -1.51 -13.42
N ALA A 273 -1.16 -1.65 -12.10
CA ALA A 273 -0.03 -1.96 -11.21
C ALA A 273 0.66 -3.28 -11.52
N ARG A 274 -0.05 -4.26 -12.08
CA ARG A 274 0.56 -5.53 -12.51
C ARG A 274 1.41 -5.41 -13.77
N ASP A 275 1.05 -4.49 -14.66
CA ASP A 275 1.61 -4.41 -16.02
C ASP A 275 2.45 -3.14 -16.26
N MET A 276 2.46 -2.20 -15.32
CA MET A 276 3.19 -0.92 -15.45
C MET A 276 4.70 -1.13 -15.51
N ASP A 277 5.35 -0.32 -16.34
CA ASP A 277 6.80 -0.16 -16.30
C ASP A 277 7.22 0.77 -15.13
N ASP A 278 8.53 0.86 -14.90
CA ASP A 278 9.07 1.71 -13.84
C ASP A 278 8.72 3.20 -14.01
N ALA A 279 8.53 3.68 -15.25
CA ALA A 279 8.23 5.09 -15.49
C ALA A 279 6.80 5.44 -15.06
N VAL A 280 5.84 4.58 -15.40
CA VAL A 280 4.45 4.72 -14.94
C VAL A 280 4.39 4.50 -13.42
N ALA A 281 5.16 3.56 -12.87
CA ALA A 281 5.19 3.35 -11.42
C ALA A 281 5.70 4.58 -10.64
N GLU A 282 6.69 5.30 -11.18
CA GLU A 282 7.16 6.58 -10.60
C GLU A 282 6.07 7.66 -10.69
N GLU A 283 5.31 7.73 -11.79
CA GLU A 283 4.15 8.62 -11.91
C GLU A 283 3.09 8.31 -10.84
N VAL A 284 2.77 7.03 -10.64
CA VAL A 284 1.86 6.60 -9.57
C VAL A 284 2.40 6.95 -8.19
N PHE A 285 3.71 6.80 -7.96
CA PHE A 285 4.32 7.05 -6.66
C PHE A 285 4.30 8.54 -6.26
N GLU A 286 4.26 9.46 -7.22
CA GLU A 286 4.06 10.88 -6.92
C GLU A 286 2.72 11.15 -6.20
N ASP A 287 1.67 10.37 -6.49
CA ASP A 287 0.39 10.43 -5.80
C ASP A 287 0.47 9.80 -4.38
N LEU A 288 1.50 8.98 -4.09
CA LEU A 288 1.68 8.29 -2.80
C LEU A 288 2.68 8.97 -1.86
N LYS A 289 3.48 9.93 -2.34
CA LYS A 289 4.62 10.49 -1.60
C LYS A 289 4.26 11.13 -0.26
N ASP A 290 3.08 11.72 -0.15
CA ASP A 290 2.61 12.40 1.08
C ASP A 290 1.96 11.43 2.05
N LEU A 291 1.60 10.24 1.57
CA LEU A 291 1.10 9.15 2.41
C LEU A 291 2.24 8.25 2.93
N THR A 292 3.28 8.06 2.13
CA THR A 292 4.39 7.13 2.41
C THR A 292 5.36 7.67 3.46
N THR A 293 5.77 6.78 4.36
CA THR A 293 6.83 7.04 5.34
C THR A 293 8.21 7.10 4.67
N SER A 294 9.20 7.61 5.41
CA SER A 294 10.60 7.63 4.94
C SER A 294 11.15 6.24 4.60
N ASP A 295 10.70 5.19 5.28
CA ASP A 295 11.15 3.82 5.04
C ASP A 295 10.43 3.19 3.84
N GLU A 296 9.14 3.47 3.65
CA GLU A 296 8.41 3.04 2.43
C GLU A 296 8.93 3.74 1.18
N LYS A 297 9.35 5.01 1.27
CA LYS A 297 10.04 5.71 0.17
C LYS A 297 11.34 5.03 -0.23
N LYS A 298 12.14 4.60 0.76
CA LYS A 298 13.34 3.81 0.51
C LYS A 298 13.01 2.44 -0.06
N GLU A 299 12.00 1.75 0.47
CA GLU A 299 11.52 0.45 -0.03
C GLU A 299 11.15 0.55 -1.52
N PHE A 300 10.39 1.57 -1.92
CA PHE A 300 10.07 1.83 -3.32
C PHE A 300 11.31 2.12 -4.16
N GLN A 301 12.21 2.98 -3.67
CA GLN A 301 13.46 3.32 -4.37
C GLN A 301 14.37 2.10 -4.60
N TYR A 302 14.45 1.20 -3.62
CA TYR A 302 15.27 -0.01 -3.67
C TYR A 302 14.54 -1.21 -4.29
N THR A 303 13.26 -1.06 -4.64
CA THR A 303 12.51 -2.11 -5.35
C THR A 303 13.17 -2.36 -6.72
N PRO A 304 13.51 -3.62 -7.06
CA PRO A 304 14.14 -3.93 -8.33
C PRO A 304 13.33 -3.44 -9.53
N THR A 305 14.02 -3.01 -10.60
CA THR A 305 13.38 -2.60 -11.85
C THR A 305 12.44 -3.67 -12.39
N GLY A 306 11.27 -3.24 -12.85
CA GLY A 306 10.17 -4.10 -13.30
C GLY A 306 9.33 -4.68 -12.16
N ARG A 307 9.63 -4.35 -10.89
CA ARG A 307 8.83 -4.79 -9.73
C ARG A 307 8.18 -3.65 -8.94
N LYS A 308 8.34 -2.40 -9.35
CA LYS A 308 7.74 -1.24 -8.66
C LYS A 308 6.21 -1.31 -8.60
N GLY A 309 5.57 -1.89 -9.60
CA GLY A 309 4.13 -2.18 -9.57
C GLY A 309 3.71 -3.15 -8.43
N ILE A 310 4.55 -4.15 -8.12
CA ILE A 310 4.31 -5.09 -7.01
C ILE A 310 4.39 -4.37 -5.65
N PHE A 311 5.31 -3.41 -5.51
CA PHE A 311 5.35 -2.55 -4.32
C PHE A 311 4.02 -1.81 -4.14
N ILE A 312 3.47 -1.21 -5.20
CA ILE A 312 2.21 -0.47 -5.15
C ILE A 312 1.04 -1.39 -4.73
N ILE A 313 0.97 -2.61 -5.27
CA ILE A 313 -0.02 -3.62 -4.86
C ILE A 313 0.13 -3.95 -3.38
N SER A 314 1.37 -4.22 -2.94
CA SER A 314 1.70 -4.55 -1.55
C SER A 314 1.35 -3.41 -0.59
N PHE A 315 1.64 -2.17 -0.99
CA PHE A 315 1.38 -0.97 -0.21
C PHE A 315 -0.11 -0.82 0.10
N TRP A 316 -0.97 -0.98 -0.90
CA TRP A 316 -2.42 -0.87 -0.71
C TRP A 316 -3.03 -2.10 -0.05
N GLY A 317 -2.55 -3.31 -0.36
CA GLY A 317 -3.03 -4.54 0.30
C GLY A 317 -2.86 -4.48 1.82
N ARG A 318 -1.71 -3.99 2.31
CA ARG A 318 -1.47 -3.78 3.75
C ARG A 318 -2.50 -2.87 4.42
N LYS A 319 -3.04 -1.90 3.67
CA LYS A 319 -3.95 -0.87 4.16
C LYS A 319 -5.42 -1.18 3.90
N ASP A 320 -5.71 -2.31 3.26
CA ASP A 320 -7.06 -2.72 2.90
C ASP A 320 -7.84 -3.16 4.15
N PRO A 321 -8.95 -2.48 4.51
CA PRO A 321 -9.82 -2.96 5.58
C PRO A 321 -10.65 -4.18 5.15
N THR A 322 -10.96 -4.34 3.85
CA THR A 322 -11.80 -5.42 3.32
C THR A 322 -11.12 -6.22 2.19
N PRO A 323 -9.97 -6.86 2.43
CA PRO A 323 -9.23 -7.61 1.40
C PRO A 323 -9.96 -8.87 0.90
N THR A 324 -11.23 -9.09 1.22
CA THR A 324 -12.07 -10.09 0.55
C THR A 324 -12.84 -9.49 -0.64
N THR A 325 -12.92 -8.18 -0.76
CA THR A 325 -13.64 -7.50 -1.85
C THR A 325 -12.68 -7.01 -2.94
N LEU A 326 -13.23 -6.61 -4.09
CA LEU A 326 -12.45 -5.97 -5.17
C LEU A 326 -12.07 -4.53 -4.83
N LYS A 327 -12.84 -3.87 -3.96
CA LYS A 327 -12.67 -2.46 -3.63
C LYS A 327 -11.74 -2.34 -2.42
N ASN A 328 -10.60 -1.69 -2.62
CA ASN A 328 -9.76 -1.24 -1.52
C ASN A 328 -10.24 0.14 -1.06
N GLU A 329 -10.93 0.21 0.08
CA GLU A 329 -11.56 1.46 0.51
C GLU A 329 -10.55 2.54 0.89
N ARG A 330 -9.36 2.15 1.37
CA ARG A 330 -8.31 3.12 1.69
C ARG A 330 -7.73 3.76 0.43
N LEU A 331 -7.54 2.98 -0.64
CA LEU A 331 -7.09 3.47 -1.94
C LEU A 331 -8.12 4.43 -2.55
N ALA A 332 -9.40 4.06 -2.56
CA ALA A 332 -10.46 4.92 -3.07
C ALA A 332 -10.55 6.24 -2.28
N GLU A 333 -10.50 6.16 -0.95
CA GLU A 333 -10.46 7.34 -0.07
C GLU A 333 -9.21 8.20 -0.32
N HIS A 334 -8.06 7.60 -0.63
CA HIS A 334 -6.83 8.35 -0.91
C HIS A 334 -7.00 9.33 -2.06
N TYR A 335 -7.52 8.85 -3.20
CA TYR A 335 -7.73 9.69 -4.37
C TYR A 335 -8.81 10.76 -4.12
N LYS A 336 -9.86 10.42 -3.37
CA LYS A 336 -10.83 11.41 -2.90
C LYS A 336 -10.17 12.51 -2.06
N ARG A 337 -9.22 12.16 -1.18
CA ARG A 337 -8.51 13.14 -0.35
C ARG A 337 -7.53 14.00 -1.16
N ILE A 338 -6.92 13.45 -2.21
CA ILE A 338 -6.10 14.24 -3.14
C ILE A 338 -6.96 15.30 -3.83
N ASP A 339 -8.12 14.92 -4.37
CA ASP A 339 -9.00 15.87 -5.04
C ASP A 339 -9.47 16.99 -4.08
N VAL A 340 -9.85 16.62 -2.85
CA VAL A 340 -10.19 17.61 -1.81
C VAL A 340 -9.00 18.50 -1.45
N ALA A 341 -7.77 17.96 -1.44
CA ALA A 341 -6.58 18.76 -1.17
C ALA A 341 -6.33 19.80 -2.26
N HIS A 342 -6.49 19.42 -3.54
CA HIS A 342 -6.40 20.35 -4.67
C HIS A 342 -7.50 21.41 -4.64
N GLU A 343 -8.73 21.04 -4.26
CA GLU A 343 -9.87 21.96 -4.21
C GLU A 343 -9.80 22.93 -3.02
N LYS A 344 -9.62 22.43 -1.80
CA LYS A 344 -9.72 23.22 -0.56
C LYS A 344 -8.41 23.88 -0.15
N TYR A 345 -7.27 23.27 -0.46
CA TYR A 345 -5.95 23.69 0.02
C TYR A 345 -5.03 24.06 -1.15
N TYR A 346 -5.61 24.59 -2.23
CA TYR A 346 -4.92 24.94 -3.46
C TYR A 346 -3.65 25.76 -3.23
N SER A 347 -2.60 25.41 -3.97
CA SER A 347 -1.38 26.19 -4.09
C SER A 347 -0.94 26.24 -5.55
N PRO A 348 -0.48 27.39 -6.06
CA PRO A 348 0.09 27.47 -7.41
C PRO A 348 1.41 26.70 -7.53
N LEU A 349 2.01 26.27 -6.41
CA LEU A 349 3.22 25.46 -6.39
C LEU A 349 2.86 23.97 -6.48
N LYS A 350 3.64 23.20 -7.24
CA LYS A 350 3.53 21.73 -7.23
C LYS A 350 3.70 21.21 -5.79
N PRO A 351 2.86 20.27 -5.32
CA PRO A 351 1.95 19.41 -6.10
C PRO A 351 0.55 19.98 -6.41
N GLY A 352 0.28 21.26 -6.18
CA GLY A 352 -1.02 21.89 -6.43
C GLY A 352 -1.83 22.14 -5.15
N TYR A 353 -1.29 21.76 -4.00
CA TYR A 353 -1.84 22.05 -2.67
C TYR A 353 -0.74 22.45 -1.70
N ASP A 354 -1.12 23.15 -0.64
CA ASP A 354 -0.23 23.60 0.43
C ASP A 354 -0.05 22.54 1.54
N GLU A 355 0.64 22.88 2.63
CA GLU A 355 0.96 21.89 3.68
C GLU A 355 -0.27 21.39 4.46
N ARG A 356 -1.41 22.11 4.41
CA ARG A 356 -2.69 21.59 4.92
C ARG A 356 -3.18 20.43 4.07
N GLY A 357 -3.03 20.51 2.75
CA GLY A 357 -3.36 19.43 1.82
C GLY A 357 -2.58 18.16 2.10
N ARG A 358 -1.27 18.28 2.41
CA ARG A 358 -0.43 17.14 2.81
C ARG A 358 -0.96 16.44 4.07
N VAL A 359 -1.23 17.21 5.13
CA VAL A 359 -1.77 16.67 6.40
C VAL A 359 -3.15 16.05 6.18
N TYR A 360 -3.99 16.69 5.36
CA TYR A 360 -5.33 16.21 5.03
C TYR A 360 -5.32 14.86 4.28
N ILE A 361 -4.43 14.68 3.30
CA ILE A 361 -4.31 13.40 2.58
C ILE A 361 -4.06 12.25 3.55
N LYS A 362 -3.23 12.50 4.56
CA LYS A 362 -2.80 11.49 5.52
C LYS A 362 -3.82 11.21 6.61
N HIS A 363 -4.42 12.26 7.17
CA HIS A 363 -5.25 12.15 8.37
C HIS A 363 -6.74 12.40 8.12
N GLY A 364 -7.12 12.93 6.96
CA GLY A 364 -8.49 13.31 6.63
C GLY A 364 -8.89 14.64 7.30
N GLU A 365 -10.20 14.86 7.40
CA GLU A 365 -10.75 16.03 8.10
C GLU A 365 -10.32 16.03 9.58
N PRO A 366 -9.86 17.17 10.13
CA PRO A 366 -9.49 17.28 11.54
C PRO A 366 -10.71 17.15 12.45
N ASP A 367 -10.50 16.67 13.68
CA ASP A 367 -11.56 16.54 14.68
C ASP A 367 -12.04 17.90 15.17
N GLN A 368 -11.10 18.84 15.30
CA GLN A 368 -11.38 20.24 15.56
C GLN A 368 -10.44 21.11 14.72
N LYS A 369 -10.95 22.26 14.30
CA LYS A 369 -10.22 23.27 13.55
C LYS A 369 -10.54 24.64 14.09
N ILE A 370 -9.49 25.40 14.40
CA ILE A 370 -9.59 26.81 14.78
C ILE A 370 -8.87 27.64 13.72
N SER A 371 -9.53 28.67 13.23
CA SER A 371 -9.00 29.58 12.22
C SER A 371 -9.08 31.01 12.74
N LEU A 372 -8.01 31.77 12.57
CA LEU A 372 -7.97 33.20 12.84
C LEU A 372 -7.55 33.92 11.56
N SER A 373 -8.38 34.84 11.08
CA SER A 373 -8.14 35.59 9.84
C SER A 373 -8.58 37.05 9.95
N GLY A 374 -8.08 37.89 9.04
CA GLY A 374 -8.52 39.29 8.92
C GLY A 374 -7.99 40.23 10.01
N ASN A 375 -6.98 39.81 10.77
CA ASN A 375 -6.27 40.67 11.71
C ASN A 375 -5.09 41.36 11.01
N TRP A 376 -4.95 42.68 11.17
CA TRP A 376 -3.92 43.46 10.49
C TRP A 376 -2.50 43.22 11.04
N ALA A 377 -2.36 42.68 12.25
CA ALA A 377 -1.09 42.36 12.90
C ALA A 377 -0.76 40.86 12.87
N ILE A 378 -1.76 40.01 12.59
CA ILE A 378 -1.64 38.56 12.61
C ILE A 378 -2.06 38.00 11.25
N ARG A 379 -1.14 37.34 10.56
CA ARG A 379 -1.44 36.60 9.32
C ARG A 379 -2.50 35.55 9.57
N ASP A 380 -3.31 35.29 8.56
CA ASP A 380 -4.29 34.22 8.63
C ASP A 380 -3.62 32.89 9.02
N ASN A 381 -4.22 32.19 9.97
CA ASN A 381 -3.63 30.99 10.56
C ASN A 381 -4.70 29.99 10.96
N GLU A 382 -4.32 28.71 11.01
CA GLU A 382 -5.18 27.60 11.39
C GLU A 382 -4.46 26.67 12.37
N THR A 383 -5.23 26.07 13.27
CA THR A 383 -4.79 25.00 14.15
C THR A 383 -5.72 23.81 14.00
N TRP A 384 -5.17 22.64 13.72
CA TRP A 384 -5.92 21.40 13.53
C TRP A 384 -5.60 20.40 14.62
N LEU A 385 -6.62 19.73 15.15
CA LEU A 385 -6.51 18.67 16.16
C LEU A 385 -6.98 17.34 15.59
N TYR A 386 -6.19 16.28 15.80
CA TYR A 386 -6.56 14.89 15.56
C TYR A 386 -6.40 14.09 16.86
N SER A 387 -7.51 13.75 17.50
CA SER A 387 -7.56 13.08 18.80
C SER A 387 -8.34 11.77 18.79
N LYS A 388 -9.26 11.56 17.83
CA LYS A 388 -10.07 10.34 17.76
C LYS A 388 -9.20 9.11 17.54
N ASN A 389 -9.50 8.05 18.28
CA ASN A 389 -8.84 6.74 18.23
C ASN A 389 -7.31 6.81 18.40
N ARG A 390 -6.82 7.85 19.08
CA ARG A 390 -5.40 8.02 19.40
C ARG A 390 -5.21 8.15 20.90
N SER A 391 -4.23 7.43 21.44
CA SER A 391 -3.81 7.61 22.84
C SER A 391 -3.20 8.98 23.09
N ASN A 392 -2.58 9.58 22.05
CA ASN A 392 -1.97 10.90 22.07
C ASN A 392 -2.50 11.73 20.88
N PRO A 393 -3.05 12.94 21.11
CA PRO A 393 -3.52 13.80 20.03
C PRO A 393 -2.38 14.36 19.20
N LEU A 394 -2.66 14.65 17.93
CA LEU A 394 -1.76 15.40 17.03
C LEU A 394 -2.31 16.81 16.84
N ILE A 395 -1.44 17.81 17.00
CA ILE A 395 -1.77 19.23 16.79
C ILE A 395 -0.88 19.77 15.68
N TYR A 396 -1.48 20.48 14.73
CA TYR A 396 -0.77 21.17 13.65
C TYR A 396 -1.09 22.64 13.64
N HIS A 397 -0.10 23.49 13.36
CA HIS A 397 -0.28 24.91 13.11
C HIS A 397 0.06 25.24 11.67
N PHE A 398 -0.75 26.11 11.08
CA PHE A 398 -0.57 26.58 9.72
C PHE A 398 -0.68 28.10 9.68
N VAL A 399 0.21 28.75 8.93
CA VAL A 399 0.25 30.20 8.76
C VAL A 399 0.29 30.55 7.28
N ALA A 400 -0.57 31.47 6.87
CA ALA A 400 -0.59 31.99 5.51
C ALA A 400 0.69 32.78 5.22
N ARG A 401 1.40 32.40 4.15
CA ARG A 401 2.56 33.09 3.60
C ARG A 401 2.44 33.14 2.08
N ASN A 402 2.42 34.34 1.51
CA ASN A 402 2.31 34.54 0.05
C ASN A 402 1.05 33.87 -0.57
N ASN A 403 -0.10 34.03 0.08
CA ASN A 403 -1.43 33.51 -0.34
C ASN A 403 -1.65 31.99 -0.23
N PHE A 404 -0.76 31.24 0.43
CA PHE A 404 -0.97 29.82 0.76
C PHE A 404 -0.42 29.50 2.16
N TYR A 405 -0.83 28.39 2.76
CA TYR A 405 -0.46 28.08 4.14
C TYR A 405 0.79 27.22 4.23
N ARG A 406 1.62 27.53 5.21
CA ARG A 406 2.76 26.70 5.60
C ARG A 406 2.63 26.22 7.02
N MET A 407 3.17 25.06 7.30
CA MET A 407 3.30 24.49 8.62
C MET A 407 4.17 25.41 9.48
N ALA A 408 3.70 25.66 10.70
CA ALA A 408 4.36 26.49 11.69
C ALA A 408 4.69 25.66 12.92
N TYR A 409 5.83 25.96 13.54
CA TYR A 409 6.29 25.31 14.77
C TYR A 409 5.83 26.06 16.02
N SER A 410 5.39 27.31 15.86
CA SER A 410 4.78 28.13 16.91
C SER A 410 3.79 29.11 16.31
N LEU A 411 2.76 29.49 17.06
CA LEU A 411 1.80 30.51 16.66
C LEU A 411 2.45 31.90 16.49
N GLU A 412 3.63 32.17 17.07
CA GLU A 412 4.33 33.45 16.86
C GLU A 412 4.69 33.70 15.39
N GLU A 413 4.83 32.63 14.60
CA GLU A 413 5.12 32.71 13.18
C GLU A 413 3.99 33.38 12.38
N ALA A 414 2.79 33.48 12.97
CA ALA A 414 1.66 34.21 12.41
C ALA A 414 1.83 35.73 12.48
N LEU A 415 2.72 36.27 13.32
CA LEU A 415 2.87 37.71 13.49
C LEU A 415 3.53 38.39 12.29
N ILE A 416 2.95 39.49 11.82
CA ILE A 416 3.53 40.32 10.74
C ILE A 416 4.75 41.08 11.28
N PRO A 417 5.85 41.26 10.51
CA PRO A 417 7.15 41.60 11.08
C PRO A 417 7.22 43.06 11.55
N ASP A 418 6.94 43.26 12.83
CA ASP A 418 7.63 44.16 13.75
C ASP A 418 7.48 43.56 15.16
N LEU A 419 8.06 42.37 15.33
CA LEU A 419 8.00 41.61 16.59
C LEU A 419 8.46 42.46 17.79
N GLN A 420 9.37 43.41 17.54
CA GLN A 420 9.92 44.31 18.53
C GLN A 420 8.87 45.32 19.02
N SER A 421 7.94 45.78 18.17
CA SER A 421 6.83 46.62 18.61
C SER A 421 5.71 45.84 19.31
N GLU A 422 5.39 44.61 18.91
CA GLU A 422 4.44 43.72 19.62
C GLU A 422 4.88 43.39 21.05
N ILE A 423 6.17 43.07 21.18
CA ILE A 423 6.85 42.82 22.46
C ILE A 423 6.85 44.09 23.33
N ASN A 424 7.08 45.26 22.72
CA ASN A 424 7.00 46.56 23.41
C ASN A 424 5.56 46.96 23.79
N MET A 425 4.54 46.36 23.15
CA MET A 425 3.11 46.56 23.42
C MET A 425 2.51 45.51 24.37
N GLY A 426 3.32 44.64 24.99
CA GLY A 426 2.86 43.70 26.02
C GLY A 426 2.39 42.34 25.52
N GLY A 427 2.65 41.96 24.25
CA GLY A 427 2.41 40.60 23.76
C GLY A 427 0.93 40.24 23.52
N HIS A 428 0.04 41.22 23.44
CA HIS A 428 -1.41 41.02 23.31
C HIS A 428 -1.83 40.17 22.10
N ASN A 429 -1.12 40.25 20.96
CA ASN A 429 -1.46 39.43 19.79
C ASN A 429 -1.04 37.95 19.96
N ILE A 430 0.06 37.68 20.67
CA ILE A 430 0.45 36.30 21.04
C ILE A 430 -0.54 35.74 22.06
N GLU A 431 -0.92 36.55 23.06
CA GLU A 431 -1.94 36.16 24.04
C GLU A 431 -3.26 35.82 23.33
N ALA A 432 -3.72 36.64 22.39
CA ALA A 432 -4.93 36.37 21.61
C ALA A 432 -4.83 35.08 20.78
N LEU A 433 -3.66 34.81 20.17
CA LEU A 433 -3.40 33.55 19.48
C LEU A 433 -3.53 32.37 20.43
N LEU A 434 -2.85 32.39 21.58
CA LEU A 434 -2.91 31.30 22.57
C LEU A 434 -4.33 31.10 23.11
N ARG A 435 -5.02 32.17 23.54
CA ARG A 435 -6.41 32.08 24.06
C ARG A 435 -7.37 31.51 23.04
N SER A 436 -7.21 31.84 21.77
CA SER A 436 -8.06 31.27 20.73
C SER A 436 -7.89 29.75 20.56
N ARG A 437 -6.82 29.15 21.12
CA ARG A 437 -6.54 27.71 21.04
C ARG A 437 -6.87 26.94 22.33
N GLY A 438 -7.46 27.59 23.34
CA GLY A 438 -7.87 26.93 24.58
C GLY A 438 -8.78 25.71 24.38
N GLU A 439 -9.64 25.74 23.35
CA GLU A 439 -10.52 24.59 23.02
C GLU A 439 -9.76 23.40 22.41
N ILE A 440 -8.59 23.62 21.79
CA ILE A 440 -7.75 22.55 21.22
C ILE A 440 -7.02 21.82 22.35
N ASP A 441 -6.40 22.59 23.25
CA ASP A 441 -5.68 22.06 24.41
C ASP A 441 -5.65 23.12 25.52
N ALA A 442 -5.99 22.73 26.74
CA ALA A 442 -6.00 23.62 27.90
C ALA A 442 -4.62 24.24 28.21
N LYS A 443 -3.53 23.62 27.74
CA LYS A 443 -2.18 24.17 27.84
C LYS A 443 -2.07 25.52 27.13
N TYR A 444 -2.79 25.77 26.03
CA TYR A 444 -2.78 27.08 25.38
C TYR A 444 -3.36 28.18 26.28
N ASP A 445 -4.44 27.91 27.02
CA ASP A 445 -4.99 28.86 28.01
C ASP A 445 -4.02 29.08 29.17
N GLN A 446 -3.33 28.04 29.60
CA GLN A 446 -2.28 28.15 30.62
C GLN A 446 -1.16 29.09 30.14
N LEU A 447 -0.62 28.85 28.94
CA LEU A 447 0.44 29.67 28.35
C LEU A 447 -0.03 31.12 28.15
N ALA A 448 -1.27 31.33 27.73
CA ALA A 448 -1.85 32.68 27.61
C ALA A 448 -1.88 33.42 28.97
N ASN A 449 -2.25 32.73 30.05
CA ASN A 449 -2.28 33.31 31.39
C ASN A 449 -0.87 33.57 31.94
N GLU A 450 0.09 32.68 31.66
CA GLU A 450 1.50 32.89 32.00
C GLU A 450 2.06 34.13 31.31
N LEU A 451 1.76 34.30 30.01
CA LEU A 451 2.13 35.49 29.25
C LEU A 451 1.48 36.77 29.79
N HIS A 452 0.18 36.73 30.08
CA HIS A 452 -0.57 37.87 30.60
C HIS A 452 0.00 38.38 31.94
N ASN A 453 0.42 37.46 32.82
CA ASN A 453 0.95 37.79 34.13
C ASN A 453 2.45 38.16 34.13
N PHE A 454 3.10 38.15 32.97
CA PHE A 454 4.51 38.44 32.85
C PHE A 454 4.79 39.95 33.03
N GLN A 455 5.46 40.32 34.12
CA GLN A 455 5.75 41.72 34.49
C GLN A 455 7.15 42.24 34.05
N GLY A 456 7.91 41.47 33.26
CA GLY A 456 9.28 41.81 32.85
C GLY A 456 9.41 42.50 31.48
N ASN A 457 10.60 43.00 31.15
CA ASN A 457 10.92 43.45 29.78
C ASN A 457 10.97 42.23 28.84
N VAL A 458 10.03 42.14 27.92
CA VAL A 458 9.88 40.99 27.02
C VAL A 458 11.11 40.80 26.11
N ALA A 459 11.87 41.87 25.83
CA ALA A 459 13.14 41.78 25.10
C ALA A 459 14.26 41.08 25.89
N ASP A 460 14.27 41.19 27.23
CA ASP A 460 15.19 40.47 28.12
C ASP A 460 14.66 39.06 28.46
N ALA A 461 13.33 38.88 28.43
CA ALA A 461 12.62 37.63 28.72
C ALA A 461 12.85 36.51 27.71
N ARG A 462 13.25 36.84 26.47
CA ARG A 462 13.59 35.85 25.44
C ARG A 462 14.77 34.95 25.83
N ARG A 463 15.52 35.30 26.89
CA ARG A 463 16.62 34.47 27.44
C ARG A 463 16.22 33.61 28.65
N GLY A 464 14.97 33.63 29.09
CA GLY A 464 14.48 32.87 30.26
C GLY A 464 13.04 32.35 30.05
N SER A 465 12.08 32.85 30.83
CA SER A 465 10.70 32.32 30.92
C SER A 465 9.88 32.29 29.62
N MET A 466 10.15 33.19 28.67
CA MET A 466 9.44 33.20 27.38
C MET A 466 9.94 32.09 26.44
N LEU A 467 11.22 31.70 26.56
CA LEU A 467 11.77 30.58 25.81
C LEU A 467 11.11 29.26 26.24
N ASP A 468 10.84 29.11 27.54
CA ASP A 468 10.13 27.96 28.11
C ASP A 468 8.66 27.91 27.62
N LEU A 469 7.98 29.05 27.50
CA LEU A 469 6.61 29.12 26.96
C LEU A 469 6.54 28.68 25.49
N PHE A 470 7.46 29.16 24.64
CA PHE A 470 7.54 28.73 23.24
C PHE A 470 8.00 27.29 23.09
N HIS A 471 8.90 26.83 23.97
CA HIS A 471 9.30 25.44 24.01
C HIS A 471 8.12 24.55 24.40
N ASP A 472 7.36 24.91 25.43
CA ASP A 472 6.16 24.20 25.87
C ASP A 472 5.09 24.14 24.78
N GLU A 473 4.89 25.22 24.01
CA GLU A 473 4.02 25.21 22.83
C GLU A 473 4.56 24.28 21.74
N GLN A 474 5.86 24.36 21.42
CA GLN A 474 6.52 23.50 20.43
C GLN A 474 6.38 22.03 20.79
N MET A 475 6.46 21.67 22.08
CA MET A 475 6.24 20.31 22.56
C MET A 475 4.82 19.79 22.26
N LEU A 476 3.81 20.67 22.17
CA LEU A 476 2.44 20.27 21.79
C LEU A 476 2.36 19.86 20.31
N VAL A 477 3.09 20.54 19.43
CA VAL A 477 3.09 20.26 17.98
C VAL A 477 4.16 19.27 17.54
N GLU A 478 5.19 19.03 18.36
CA GLU A 478 6.32 18.12 18.04
C GLU A 478 5.83 16.72 17.63
N ARG A 479 4.80 16.19 18.29
CA ARG A 479 4.20 14.89 17.94
C ARG A 479 3.53 14.90 16.56
N GLY A 480 2.81 15.97 16.23
CA GLY A 480 2.26 16.15 14.88
C GLY A 480 3.36 16.10 13.81
N LEU A 481 4.50 16.73 14.11
CA LEU A 481 5.65 16.85 13.21
C LEU A 481 6.53 15.59 13.14
N THR A 482 6.43 14.69 14.11
CA THR A 482 7.24 13.47 14.20
C THR A 482 6.39 12.22 14.03
N GLU A 483 5.55 11.89 15.02
CA GLU A 483 4.63 10.75 14.99
C GLU A 483 3.59 10.88 13.88
N GLY A 484 3.07 12.09 13.65
CA GLY A 484 2.15 12.34 12.55
C GLY A 484 2.78 12.12 11.18
N GLU A 485 4.07 12.42 11.02
CA GLU A 485 4.82 12.12 9.79
C GLU A 485 5.09 10.60 9.59
N MET A 486 4.88 9.77 10.61
CA MET A 486 5.02 8.31 10.52
C MET A 486 3.70 7.54 10.62
N THR A 487 2.58 8.21 10.92
CA THR A 487 1.26 7.60 11.08
C THR A 487 0.25 8.15 10.10
N GLU A 488 -0.85 7.45 9.89
CA GLU A 488 -1.99 7.93 9.10
C GLU A 488 -3.29 7.76 9.88
N THR A 489 -4.38 8.37 9.41
CA THR A 489 -5.71 8.17 9.99
C THR A 489 -6.71 7.82 8.90
N PHE A 490 -7.20 6.58 8.99
CA PHE A 490 -8.30 6.05 8.21
C PHE A 490 -9.02 4.98 9.02
N GLU A 491 -10.29 5.21 9.29
CA GLU A 491 -11.18 4.25 9.94
C GLU A 491 -12.31 3.94 8.96
N TYR A 492 -12.35 2.70 8.48
CA TYR A 492 -13.43 2.26 7.61
C TYR A 492 -14.68 1.99 8.43
N LYS A 493 -15.76 2.69 8.09
CA LYS A 493 -17.08 2.50 8.71
C LYS A 493 -17.88 1.52 7.86
N PHE A 494 -18.03 0.31 8.37
CA PHE A 494 -18.89 -0.70 7.77
C PHE A 494 -20.36 -0.24 7.82
N GLU A 495 -21.08 -0.42 6.71
CA GLU A 495 -22.54 -0.25 6.67
C GLU A 495 -23.24 -1.41 7.38
N GLU A 496 -22.63 -2.60 7.34
CA GLU A 496 -23.07 -3.77 8.07
C GLU A 496 -22.84 -3.65 9.58
N GLU A 497 -23.77 -4.23 10.34
CA GLU A 497 -23.61 -4.43 11.77
C GLU A 497 -22.60 -5.57 12.05
N PRO A 498 -21.75 -5.43 13.07
CA PRO A 498 -20.73 -6.43 13.37
C PRO A 498 -21.34 -7.74 13.91
N MET A 499 -20.81 -8.88 13.48
CA MET A 499 -21.16 -10.21 13.98
C MET A 499 -19.91 -10.99 14.38
N ASN A 500 -19.76 -11.35 15.64
CA ASN A 500 -18.55 -12.09 16.02
C ASN A 500 -18.62 -13.56 15.64
N PHE A 501 -17.52 -14.11 15.14
CA PHE A 501 -17.34 -15.53 14.94
C PHE A 501 -15.92 -15.93 15.32
N TYR A 502 -15.67 -17.23 15.43
CA TYR A 502 -14.32 -17.74 15.66
C TYR A 502 -13.81 -18.39 14.39
N TYR A 503 -12.53 -18.19 14.08
CA TYR A 503 -11.87 -18.92 13.01
C TYR A 503 -10.46 -19.35 13.41
N TYR A 504 -10.00 -20.45 12.82
CA TYR A 504 -8.71 -21.04 13.12
C TYR A 504 -8.15 -21.77 11.89
N PRO A 505 -7.03 -21.32 11.30
CA PRO A 505 -6.36 -21.99 10.20
C PRO A 505 -5.38 -23.09 10.68
N VAL A 506 -5.31 -24.19 9.94
CA VAL A 506 -4.42 -25.35 10.19
C VAL A 506 -3.78 -25.79 8.89
N SER A 507 -2.46 -25.98 8.89
CA SER A 507 -1.69 -26.52 7.78
C SER A 507 -1.49 -28.02 7.97
N LEU A 508 -1.93 -28.81 6.99
CA LEU A 508 -1.77 -30.26 6.91
C LEU A 508 -1.06 -30.62 5.61
N LYS A 509 -0.53 -31.84 5.52
CA LYS A 509 0.09 -32.37 4.29
C LYS A 509 -0.97 -32.48 3.18
N GLY A 510 -0.72 -31.76 2.08
CA GLY A 510 -1.51 -31.78 0.85
C GLY A 510 -0.89 -32.69 -0.20
N SER A 511 -0.79 -32.18 -1.44
CA SER A 511 -0.06 -32.83 -2.53
C SER A 511 1.45 -32.57 -2.44
N ASP A 512 2.24 -33.17 -3.32
CA ASP A 512 3.71 -33.10 -3.23
C ASP A 512 4.28 -31.66 -3.26
N SER A 513 3.57 -30.70 -3.86
CA SER A 513 3.99 -29.30 -3.98
C SER A 513 3.17 -28.30 -3.16
N THR A 514 2.11 -28.75 -2.47
CA THR A 514 1.21 -27.85 -1.73
C THR A 514 0.79 -28.46 -0.39
N SER A 515 0.47 -27.60 0.55
CA SER A 515 -0.14 -28.01 1.82
C SER A 515 -1.64 -27.72 1.78
N ALA A 516 -2.39 -28.59 2.44
CA ALA A 516 -3.82 -28.41 2.63
C ALA A 516 -4.03 -27.50 3.85
N VAL A 517 -4.60 -26.31 3.62
CA VAL A 517 -4.91 -25.35 4.68
C VAL A 517 -6.40 -25.43 4.98
N GLY A 518 -6.74 -26.01 6.14
CA GLY A 518 -8.10 -26.05 6.65
C GLY A 518 -8.38 -24.81 7.49
N VAL A 519 -9.38 -24.02 7.12
CA VAL A 519 -9.86 -22.86 7.90
C VAL A 519 -11.17 -23.24 8.55
N TYR A 520 -11.10 -23.50 9.86
CA TYR A 520 -12.23 -23.89 10.69
C TYR A 520 -12.97 -22.65 11.20
N PHE A 521 -14.30 -22.71 11.22
CA PHE A 521 -15.18 -21.62 11.67
C PHE A 521 -16.11 -22.11 12.76
N ALA A 522 -16.47 -21.22 13.69
CA ALA A 522 -17.57 -21.42 14.61
C ALA A 522 -18.35 -20.12 14.77
N LEU A 523 -19.62 -20.15 14.35
CA LEU A 523 -20.56 -19.03 14.49
C LEU A 523 -21.42 -19.24 15.75
N PRO A 524 -21.27 -18.43 16.80
CA PRO A 524 -22.14 -18.51 17.97
C PRO A 524 -23.58 -18.16 17.61
N THR A 525 -24.53 -18.91 18.14
CA THR A 525 -25.97 -18.75 17.83
C THR A 525 -26.58 -17.48 18.43
N ASP A 526 -25.95 -16.84 19.42
CA ASP A 526 -26.36 -15.51 19.91
C ASP A 526 -25.90 -14.36 19.00
N GLN A 527 -25.03 -14.64 18.03
CA GLN A 527 -24.54 -13.65 17.05
C GLN A 527 -25.38 -13.63 15.77
N VAL A 528 -26.39 -14.50 15.62
CA VAL A 528 -27.24 -14.53 14.41
C VAL A 528 -28.58 -13.85 14.62
N LYS A 529 -29.06 -13.12 13.61
CA LYS A 529 -30.43 -12.58 13.59
C LYS A 529 -31.33 -13.53 12.81
N VAL A 530 -32.40 -14.01 13.45
CA VAL A 530 -33.33 -14.98 12.85
C VAL A 530 -34.78 -14.53 13.09
N PRO A 531 -35.68 -14.64 12.09
CA PRO A 531 -37.04 -14.11 12.18
C PRO A 531 -37.96 -14.96 13.07
N ASP A 532 -37.73 -16.27 13.12
CA ASP A 532 -38.50 -17.21 13.95
C ASP A 532 -37.52 -18.21 14.61
N PRO A 533 -37.31 -18.14 15.95
CA PRO A 533 -36.37 -19.00 16.66
C PRO A 533 -36.97 -20.35 17.08
N PHE A 534 -38.14 -20.76 16.58
CA PHE A 534 -38.74 -22.04 16.93
C PHE A 534 -38.37 -23.18 15.97
N GLY A 535 -38.12 -24.36 16.53
CA GLY A 535 -37.83 -25.57 15.74
C GLY A 535 -36.44 -25.55 15.08
N THR A 536 -36.38 -25.87 13.79
CA THR A 536 -35.14 -25.85 13.00
C THR A 536 -35.01 -24.50 12.31
N VAL A 537 -33.99 -23.74 12.70
CA VAL A 537 -33.73 -22.40 12.16
C VAL A 537 -32.76 -22.48 11.00
N GLU A 538 -33.08 -21.79 9.90
CA GLU A 538 -32.20 -21.65 8.74
C GLU A 538 -31.38 -20.35 8.85
N VAL A 539 -30.06 -20.48 8.80
CA VAL A 539 -29.11 -19.36 8.88
C VAL A 539 -28.35 -19.30 7.55
N PRO A 540 -28.84 -18.53 6.56
CA PRO A 540 -28.14 -18.36 5.29
C PRO A 540 -26.98 -17.37 5.45
N VAL A 541 -25.80 -17.78 5.02
CA VAL A 541 -24.55 -17.02 5.13
C VAL A 541 -23.76 -17.07 3.83
N ARG A 542 -22.91 -16.06 3.63
CA ARG A 542 -21.78 -16.08 2.71
C ARG A 542 -20.50 -16.19 3.54
N LEU A 543 -19.67 -17.17 3.21
CA LEU A 543 -18.35 -17.35 3.79
C LEU A 543 -17.30 -17.17 2.72
N GLU A 544 -16.31 -16.35 3.01
CA GLU A 544 -15.20 -16.09 2.11
C GLU A 544 -13.86 -16.14 2.83
N VAL A 545 -12.90 -16.85 2.24
CA VAL A 545 -11.51 -16.88 2.72
C VAL A 545 -10.60 -16.57 1.56
N VAL A 546 -9.70 -15.61 1.75
CA VAL A 546 -8.68 -15.26 0.77
C VAL A 546 -7.31 -15.34 1.43
N ALA A 547 -6.36 -15.93 0.70
CA ALA A 547 -4.96 -16.03 1.09
C ALA A 547 -4.09 -15.23 0.14
N TYR A 548 -3.41 -14.23 0.70
CA TYR A 548 -2.44 -13.40 0.01
C TYR A 548 -1.03 -13.80 0.43
N ASP A 549 -0.07 -13.81 -0.48
CA ASP A 549 1.34 -13.95 -0.09
C ASP A 549 1.88 -12.65 0.55
N THR A 550 3.18 -12.65 0.89
CA THR A 550 3.85 -11.48 1.50
C THR A 550 3.90 -10.24 0.60
N TRP A 551 3.61 -10.39 -0.70
CA TRP A 551 3.55 -9.31 -1.68
C TRP A 551 2.09 -8.91 -1.99
N TRP A 552 1.14 -9.34 -1.15
CA TRP A 552 -0.29 -9.15 -1.32
C TRP A 552 -0.83 -9.64 -2.67
N GLN A 553 -0.19 -10.65 -3.26
CA GLN A 553 -0.76 -11.35 -4.41
C GLN A 553 -1.68 -12.46 -3.91
N GLU A 554 -2.89 -12.52 -4.46
CA GLU A 554 -3.83 -13.59 -4.15
C GLU A 554 -3.29 -14.94 -4.64
N ARG A 555 -3.22 -15.91 -3.73
CA ARG A 555 -2.76 -17.28 -4.00
C ARG A 555 -3.86 -18.32 -3.86
N GLY A 556 -4.97 -17.97 -3.20
CA GLY A 556 -6.13 -18.83 -3.13
C GLY A 556 -7.33 -18.11 -2.53
N ARG A 557 -8.52 -18.48 -3.00
CA ARG A 557 -9.80 -17.98 -2.52
C ARG A 557 -10.81 -19.12 -2.45
N VAL A 558 -11.65 -19.08 -1.42
CA VAL A 558 -12.87 -19.87 -1.33
C VAL A 558 -14.02 -18.92 -1.03
N SER A 559 -15.07 -18.94 -1.84
CA SER A 559 -16.30 -18.18 -1.62
C SER A 559 -17.50 -19.13 -1.73
N GLN A 560 -18.34 -19.17 -0.70
CA GLN A 560 -19.45 -20.11 -0.59
C GLN A 560 -20.68 -19.47 0.04
N ASP A 561 -21.80 -19.53 -0.68
CA ASP A 561 -23.12 -19.26 -0.12
C ASP A 561 -23.69 -20.56 0.47
N LYS A 562 -24.05 -20.54 1.76
CA LYS A 562 -24.53 -21.69 2.52
C LYS A 562 -25.77 -21.35 3.33
N THR A 563 -26.53 -22.36 3.70
CA THR A 563 -27.60 -22.25 4.68
C THR A 563 -27.40 -23.30 5.77
N TYR A 564 -27.07 -22.87 6.98
CA TYR A 564 -26.97 -23.76 8.12
C TYR A 564 -28.37 -24.06 8.66
N ARG A 565 -28.63 -25.32 8.97
CA ARG A 565 -29.87 -25.77 9.63
C ARG A 565 -29.57 -26.10 11.07
N VAL A 566 -30.10 -25.30 11.99
CA VAL A 566 -29.85 -25.41 13.42
C VAL A 566 -31.11 -25.94 14.10
N PRO A 567 -31.19 -27.24 14.41
CA PRO A 567 -32.33 -27.79 15.14
C PRO A 567 -32.30 -27.32 16.59
N ASN A 568 -33.48 -27.09 17.18
CA ASN A 568 -33.64 -26.65 18.57
C ASN A 568 -32.79 -25.41 18.86
N PHE A 569 -32.95 -24.38 18.03
CA PHE A 569 -32.16 -23.16 18.14
C PHE A 569 -32.30 -22.53 19.54
N VAL A 570 -31.15 -22.25 20.15
CA VAL A 570 -31.05 -21.51 21.41
C VAL A 570 -29.97 -20.46 21.19
N ALA A 571 -30.35 -19.18 21.27
CA ALA A 571 -29.39 -18.10 21.19
C ALA A 571 -28.44 -18.15 22.42
N SER A 572 -27.23 -18.67 22.21
CA SER A 572 -26.22 -18.81 23.25
C SER A 572 -24.83 -18.74 22.64
N ARG A 573 -23.91 -18.08 23.35
CA ARG A 573 -22.50 -18.06 22.99
C ARG A 573 -21.85 -19.46 23.00
N GLU A 574 -22.41 -20.37 23.79
CA GLU A 574 -21.91 -21.74 23.93
C GLU A 574 -22.40 -22.67 22.82
N SER A 575 -23.54 -22.37 22.21
CA SER A 575 -24.06 -23.13 21.07
C SER A 575 -23.50 -22.52 19.80
N MET A 576 -22.60 -23.25 19.14
CA MET A 576 -21.87 -22.79 17.97
C MET A 576 -22.21 -23.64 16.74
N ILE A 577 -22.24 -23.00 15.58
CA ILE A 577 -22.41 -23.63 14.27
C ILE A 577 -21.01 -23.80 13.66
N PRO A 578 -20.43 -25.02 13.62
CA PRO A 578 -19.11 -25.24 13.07
C PRO A 578 -19.14 -25.35 11.53
N ASP A 579 -18.10 -24.86 10.88
CA ASP A 579 -17.84 -25.06 9.46
C ASP A 579 -16.34 -25.22 9.18
N LEU A 580 -16.00 -25.68 7.98
CA LEU A 580 -14.65 -25.84 7.48
C LEU A 580 -14.64 -25.53 5.99
N VAL A 581 -13.65 -24.75 5.58
CA VAL A 581 -13.24 -24.63 4.17
C VAL A 581 -11.76 -24.95 4.03
N SER A 582 -11.37 -25.42 2.85
CA SER A 582 -9.99 -25.84 2.60
C SER A 582 -9.42 -25.11 1.39
N LEU A 583 -8.16 -24.68 1.51
CA LEU A 583 -7.33 -24.12 0.45
C LEU A 583 -6.16 -25.07 0.18
N SER A 584 -5.66 -25.07 -1.05
CA SER A 584 -4.38 -25.72 -1.40
C SER A 584 -3.39 -24.60 -1.70
N LEU A 585 -2.38 -24.46 -0.83
CA LEU A 585 -1.42 -23.35 -0.90
C LEU A 585 0.01 -23.89 -0.94
N PRO A 586 0.91 -23.30 -1.76
CA PRO A 586 2.33 -23.54 -1.65
C PRO A 586 2.85 -23.19 -0.24
N PRO A 587 3.90 -23.85 0.27
CA PRO A 587 4.53 -23.46 1.53
C PRO A 587 5.01 -22.00 1.52
N GLY A 588 4.81 -21.26 2.60
CA GLY A 588 5.17 -19.85 2.68
C GLY A 588 4.41 -19.07 3.74
N ASN A 589 4.68 -17.77 3.84
CA ASN A 589 3.96 -16.83 4.70
C ASN A 589 2.80 -16.20 3.94
N TYR A 590 1.64 -16.11 4.58
CA TYR A 590 0.42 -15.58 4.00
C TYR A 590 -0.26 -14.58 4.93
N HIS A 591 -0.95 -13.61 4.34
CA HIS A 591 -2.01 -12.83 4.96
C HIS A 591 -3.35 -13.48 4.62
N LEU A 592 -4.05 -14.00 5.62
CA LEU A 592 -5.39 -14.56 5.47
C LEU A 592 -6.43 -13.52 5.84
N ALA A 593 -7.50 -13.46 5.05
CA ALA A 593 -8.71 -12.72 5.35
C ALA A 593 -9.90 -13.67 5.33
N ALA A 594 -10.68 -13.69 6.41
CA ALA A 594 -11.86 -14.53 6.55
C ALA A 594 -13.09 -13.65 6.81
N LEU A 595 -14.06 -13.69 5.90
CA LEU A 595 -15.32 -12.97 5.99
C LEU A 595 -16.48 -13.94 6.21
N LEU A 596 -17.41 -13.52 7.06
CA LEU A 596 -18.70 -14.17 7.25
C LEU A 596 -19.81 -13.11 7.25
N LYS A 597 -20.77 -13.25 6.34
CA LYS A 597 -21.93 -12.34 6.21
C LYS A 597 -23.23 -13.13 6.26
N GLN A 598 -24.21 -12.68 7.04
CA GLN A 598 -25.55 -13.28 7.01
C GLN A 598 -26.35 -12.65 5.86
N THR A 599 -26.81 -13.44 4.90
CA THR A 599 -27.34 -12.89 3.62
C THR A 599 -28.78 -12.37 3.70
N ARG A 600 -29.52 -12.72 4.77
CA ARG A 600 -30.89 -12.22 5.06
C ARG A 600 -30.95 -11.17 6.15
N SER A 601 -29.81 -10.67 6.62
CA SER A 601 -29.73 -9.58 7.59
C SER A 601 -28.58 -8.64 7.22
N ASN A 602 -28.34 -7.61 8.03
CA ASN A 602 -27.23 -6.68 7.84
C ASN A 602 -25.98 -7.07 8.66
N LEU A 603 -25.81 -8.34 9.01
CA LEU A 603 -24.71 -8.79 9.87
C LEU A 603 -23.50 -9.26 9.06
N MET A 604 -22.31 -8.75 9.39
CA MET A 604 -21.06 -9.16 8.75
C MET A 604 -19.86 -9.00 9.70
N GLN A 605 -18.80 -9.74 9.43
CA GLN A 605 -17.50 -9.53 10.04
C GLN A 605 -16.37 -10.05 9.15
N ILE A 606 -15.22 -9.41 9.25
CA ILE A 606 -13.97 -9.83 8.61
C ILE A 606 -12.85 -9.90 9.64
N TYR A 607 -12.09 -10.99 9.62
CA TYR A 607 -10.86 -11.12 10.40
C TYR A 607 -9.66 -11.27 9.49
N LYS A 608 -8.54 -10.64 9.88
CA LYS A 608 -7.25 -10.72 9.19
C LYS A 608 -6.20 -11.32 10.10
N SER A 609 -5.40 -12.24 9.59
CA SER A 609 -4.27 -12.84 10.32
C SER A 609 -3.12 -13.20 9.41
N ASN A 610 -1.92 -13.23 9.96
CA ASN A 610 -0.78 -13.86 9.30
C ASN A 610 -0.79 -15.36 9.59
N PHE A 611 -0.45 -16.16 8.59
CA PHE A 611 -0.40 -17.62 8.71
C PHE A 611 0.79 -18.19 7.93
N PHE A 612 1.51 -19.13 8.53
CA PHE A 612 2.60 -19.83 7.88
C PHE A 612 2.14 -21.22 7.42
N VAL A 613 2.23 -21.44 6.11
CA VAL A 613 1.95 -22.74 5.48
C VAL A 613 3.24 -23.53 5.43
N HIS A 614 3.29 -24.62 6.19
CA HIS A 614 4.47 -25.47 6.31
C HIS A 614 4.69 -26.30 5.05
N SER A 615 5.94 -26.70 4.79
CA SER A 615 6.26 -27.72 3.77
C SER A 615 6.36 -29.09 4.43
N TYR A 616 5.75 -30.10 3.80
CA TYR A 616 5.80 -31.50 4.22
C TYR A 616 6.30 -32.43 3.10
N ALA A 617 7.01 -31.85 2.11
CA ALA A 617 7.33 -32.50 0.85
C ALA A 617 8.54 -33.44 0.91
N SER A 618 9.51 -33.19 1.81
CA SER A 618 10.73 -34.00 1.90
C SER A 618 10.43 -35.38 2.49
N PRO A 619 10.57 -36.49 1.75
CA PRO A 619 10.25 -37.82 2.25
C PRO A 619 11.25 -38.33 3.30
N ASP A 620 12.48 -37.80 3.32
CA ASP A 620 13.53 -38.19 4.27
C ASP A 620 13.46 -37.43 5.61
N SER A 621 12.55 -36.46 5.70
CA SER A 621 12.38 -35.60 6.87
C SER A 621 11.10 -35.96 7.63
N PHE A 622 11.22 -36.04 8.95
CA PHE A 622 10.10 -36.24 9.86
C PHE A 622 9.40 -34.91 10.18
N TYR A 623 8.07 -34.92 10.18
CA TYR A 623 7.27 -33.73 10.47
C TYR A 623 6.07 -34.03 11.36
N VAL A 624 5.62 -33.01 12.08
CA VAL A 624 4.35 -32.96 12.81
C VAL A 624 3.48 -31.87 12.17
N SER A 625 2.21 -32.17 11.92
CA SER A 625 1.26 -31.17 11.39
C SER A 625 0.92 -30.08 12.40
N ASP A 626 0.22 -29.04 11.97
CA ASP A 626 -0.51 -28.20 12.92
C ASP A 626 -1.55 -29.03 13.68
N MET A 627 -1.94 -28.57 14.87
CA MET A 627 -2.88 -29.27 15.75
C MET A 627 -4.31 -28.77 15.56
N ILE A 628 -5.27 -29.67 15.65
CA ILE A 628 -6.71 -29.32 15.65
C ILE A 628 -7.25 -29.52 17.07
N LEU A 629 -7.71 -28.43 17.68
CA LEU A 629 -8.46 -28.47 18.92
C LEU A 629 -9.91 -28.88 18.64
N ALA A 630 -10.44 -29.81 19.42
CA ALA A 630 -11.75 -30.40 19.21
C ALA A 630 -12.50 -30.64 20.53
N ALA A 631 -13.83 -30.56 20.46
CA ALA A 631 -14.72 -30.94 21.56
C ALA A 631 -14.98 -32.45 21.60
N ASP A 632 -14.80 -33.14 20.48
CA ASP A 632 -14.98 -34.58 20.34
C ASP A 632 -14.15 -35.09 19.16
N ILE A 633 -13.62 -36.31 19.30
CA ILE A 633 -12.98 -37.07 18.22
C ILE A 633 -13.45 -38.51 18.33
N ALA A 634 -14.03 -39.03 17.26
CA ALA A 634 -14.49 -40.42 17.18
C ALA A 634 -14.01 -41.07 15.88
N GLU A 635 -13.74 -42.37 15.92
CA GLU A 635 -13.55 -43.16 14.70
C GLU A 635 -14.84 -43.17 13.90
N ASP A 636 -14.76 -42.72 12.66
CA ASP A 636 -15.89 -42.67 11.75
C ASP A 636 -15.32 -42.60 10.34
N ARG A 637 -15.84 -43.42 9.43
CA ARG A 637 -15.41 -43.45 8.02
C ARG A 637 -16.50 -42.94 7.08
N ALA A 638 -17.63 -42.47 7.63
CA ALA A 638 -18.67 -41.84 6.83
C ALA A 638 -18.11 -40.57 6.15
N PRO A 639 -18.41 -40.36 4.86
CA PRO A 639 -18.01 -39.15 4.15
C PRO A 639 -18.55 -37.90 4.85
N SER A 640 -17.65 -37.05 5.33
CA SER A 640 -17.96 -35.75 5.92
C SER A 640 -16.77 -34.84 5.70
N LYS A 641 -17.01 -33.53 5.53
CA LYS A 641 -15.91 -32.54 5.51
C LYS A 641 -15.14 -32.50 6.83
N PHE A 642 -15.76 -32.95 7.91
CA PHE A 642 -15.14 -33.09 9.24
C PHE A 642 -14.52 -34.47 9.48
N ASN A 643 -14.51 -35.34 8.46
CA ASN A 643 -13.80 -36.60 8.51
C ASN A 643 -12.36 -36.39 8.01
N LEU A 644 -11.40 -36.59 8.90
CA LEU A 644 -9.98 -36.50 8.60
C LEU A 644 -9.31 -37.81 8.98
N ARG A 645 -8.73 -38.49 7.98
CA ARG A 645 -8.00 -39.77 8.12
C ARG A 645 -8.76 -40.86 8.90
N GLY A 646 -10.09 -40.92 8.76
CA GLY A 646 -10.93 -41.93 9.42
C GLY A 646 -11.41 -41.54 10.83
N TYR A 647 -11.23 -40.28 11.21
CA TYR A 647 -11.78 -39.72 12.43
C TYR A 647 -12.75 -38.58 12.10
N ARG A 648 -13.94 -38.61 12.69
CA ARG A 648 -14.84 -37.46 12.74
C ARG A 648 -14.35 -36.54 13.84
N ILE A 649 -13.90 -35.35 13.45
CA ILE A 649 -13.42 -34.31 14.37
C ILE A 649 -14.52 -33.28 14.54
N ALA A 650 -14.91 -32.99 15.78
CA ALA A 650 -15.77 -31.86 16.11
C ALA A 650 -14.89 -30.66 16.53
N PRO A 651 -14.46 -29.80 15.59
CA PRO A 651 -13.47 -28.75 15.88
C PRO A 651 -14.02 -27.72 16.88
N MET A 652 -13.12 -27.11 17.64
CA MET A 652 -13.42 -26.00 18.57
C MET A 652 -12.61 -24.75 18.22
N PRO A 653 -12.98 -23.98 17.18
CA PRO A 653 -12.25 -22.79 16.73
C PRO A 653 -12.17 -21.66 17.75
N SER A 654 -13.08 -21.64 18.74
CA SER A 654 -12.99 -20.68 19.86
C SER A 654 -11.76 -20.93 20.75
N ALA A 655 -11.14 -22.10 20.64
CA ALA A 655 -10.10 -22.61 21.52
C ALA A 655 -10.45 -22.48 23.01
N SER A 656 -11.74 -22.46 23.34
CA SER A 656 -12.24 -22.24 24.69
C SER A 656 -13.04 -23.44 25.18
N PHE A 657 -12.68 -23.94 26.36
CA PHE A 657 -13.22 -25.15 26.94
C PHE A 657 -13.66 -24.89 28.38
N LYS A 658 -14.73 -25.54 28.82
CA LYS A 658 -15.14 -25.52 30.23
C LYS A 658 -14.28 -26.51 31.02
N GLN A 659 -14.07 -26.24 32.31
CA GLN A 659 -13.41 -27.18 33.23
C GLN A 659 -14.08 -28.57 33.26
N SER A 660 -15.38 -28.65 32.96
CA SER A 660 -16.13 -29.91 32.92
C SER A 660 -16.03 -30.69 31.60
N THR A 661 -15.40 -30.13 30.57
CA THR A 661 -15.44 -30.68 29.21
C THR A 661 -14.04 -31.13 28.77
N PRO A 662 -13.85 -32.41 28.39
CA PRO A 662 -12.57 -32.87 27.86
C PRO A 662 -12.12 -32.07 26.64
N ILE A 663 -10.81 -31.86 26.52
CA ILE A 663 -10.19 -31.18 25.38
C ILE A 663 -9.53 -32.24 24.52
N TYR A 664 -9.98 -32.38 23.28
CA TYR A 664 -9.37 -33.27 22.31
C TYR A 664 -8.39 -32.50 21.43
N VAL A 665 -7.25 -33.12 21.14
CA VAL A 665 -6.23 -32.56 20.23
C VAL A 665 -5.89 -33.62 19.19
N TYR A 666 -5.99 -33.26 17.92
CA TYR A 666 -5.58 -34.09 16.78
C TYR A 666 -4.36 -33.50 16.08
N TYR A 667 -3.45 -34.35 15.60
CA TYR A 667 -2.36 -33.98 14.70
C TYR A 667 -1.89 -35.20 13.90
N GLU A 668 -1.13 -34.97 12.84
CA GLU A 668 -0.58 -36.02 11.97
C GLU A 668 0.94 -36.06 12.08
N LEU A 669 1.48 -37.27 12.07
CA LEU A 669 2.91 -37.54 11.95
C LEU A 669 3.23 -37.93 10.51
N TYR A 670 4.29 -37.37 9.94
CA TYR A 670 4.65 -37.60 8.54
C TYR A 670 6.02 -38.22 8.40
N ASN A 671 6.10 -39.21 7.50
CA ASN A 671 7.34 -39.88 7.08
C ASN A 671 8.13 -40.55 8.23
N LEU A 672 7.44 -41.12 9.21
CA LEU A 672 8.07 -41.93 10.25
C LEU A 672 8.82 -43.13 9.65
N LYS A 673 10.03 -43.37 10.13
CA LYS A 673 10.85 -44.50 9.68
C LYS A 673 10.46 -45.78 10.42
N PRO A 674 10.01 -46.83 9.72
CA PRO A 674 9.75 -48.11 10.36
C PRO A 674 11.05 -48.85 10.69
N ASP A 675 10.99 -49.74 11.67
CA ASP A 675 12.04 -50.70 11.99
C ASP A 675 12.09 -51.87 10.99
N SER A 676 12.95 -52.86 11.24
CA SER A 676 13.04 -54.07 10.41
C SER A 676 11.78 -54.94 10.39
N ALA A 677 10.90 -54.80 11.40
CA ALA A 677 9.62 -55.50 11.51
C ALA A 677 8.45 -54.68 10.92
N ASN A 678 8.73 -53.54 10.27
CA ASN A 678 7.75 -52.60 9.74
C ASN A 678 6.85 -51.94 10.82
N THR A 679 7.37 -51.80 12.03
CA THR A 679 6.74 -51.08 13.15
C THR A 679 7.42 -49.73 13.31
N LYS A 680 6.64 -48.66 13.53
CA LYS A 680 7.18 -47.33 13.78
C LYS A 680 7.15 -47.06 15.28
N HIS A 681 8.26 -46.56 15.81
CA HIS A 681 8.42 -46.32 17.25
C HIS A 681 8.59 -44.82 17.50
N VAL A 682 7.72 -44.27 18.37
CA VAL A 682 7.78 -42.86 18.72
C VAL A 682 7.81 -42.66 20.23
N LYS A 683 8.57 -41.65 20.65
CA LYS A 683 8.54 -41.10 21.99
C LYS A 683 7.94 -39.70 21.92
N VAL A 684 6.94 -39.44 22.74
CA VAL A 684 6.17 -38.18 22.72
C VAL A 684 6.22 -37.51 24.08
N ASP A 685 6.71 -36.27 24.09
CA ASP A 685 6.67 -35.37 25.24
C ASP A 685 5.56 -34.34 25.05
N TYR A 686 4.60 -34.35 25.97
CA TYR A 686 3.53 -33.35 26.04
C TYR A 686 3.82 -32.37 27.16
N LEU A 687 4.10 -31.13 26.81
CA LEU A 687 4.37 -30.04 27.74
C LEU A 687 3.15 -29.12 27.81
N VAL A 688 2.52 -29.06 28.98
CA VAL A 688 1.46 -28.08 29.28
C VAL A 688 2.03 -26.97 30.14
N SER A 689 1.85 -25.72 29.72
CA SER A 689 2.30 -24.53 30.45
C SER A 689 1.18 -23.51 30.61
N SER A 690 1.19 -22.80 31.74
CA SER A 690 0.26 -21.69 32.02
C SER A 690 0.91 -20.36 31.66
N THR A 691 0.17 -19.46 31.03
CA THR A 691 0.67 -18.12 30.66
C THR A 691 0.62 -17.11 31.82
N GLY A 692 0.07 -17.47 32.99
CA GLY A 692 -0.18 -16.52 34.10
C GLY A 692 -0.12 -17.05 35.54
N GLY A 693 0.42 -18.25 35.80
CA GLY A 693 0.55 -18.74 37.18
C GLY A 693 1.25 -20.11 37.33
N ASP A 694 1.62 -20.44 38.58
CA ASP A 694 2.27 -21.71 38.93
C ASP A 694 1.32 -22.90 38.79
N LEU A 695 1.71 -23.87 37.95
CA LEU A 695 1.08 -25.18 37.83
C LEU A 695 1.56 -26.11 38.95
N ASN A 696 1.11 -25.89 40.19
CA ASN A 696 1.46 -26.76 41.34
C ASN A 696 0.62 -28.04 41.46
N ILE A 697 -0.13 -28.43 40.41
CA ILE A 697 -1.11 -29.52 40.51
C ILE A 697 -0.59 -30.76 39.78
N ALA A 698 -0.06 -31.70 40.56
CA ALA A 698 0.26 -33.04 40.11
C ALA A 698 -1.00 -33.92 40.06
N ARG A 699 -1.41 -34.35 38.86
CA ARG A 699 -2.18 -35.59 38.59
C ARG A 699 -2.29 -35.83 37.09
N LYS A 700 -2.54 -37.09 36.68
CA LYS A 700 -2.59 -37.62 35.30
C LYS A 700 -3.58 -36.84 34.40
N ILE A 701 -3.04 -36.03 33.48
CA ILE A 701 -3.79 -35.01 32.70
C ILE A 701 -4.14 -35.51 31.31
N ILE A 702 -3.23 -36.29 30.75
CA ILE A 702 -3.26 -36.67 29.35
C ILE A 702 -3.60 -38.15 29.27
N SER A 703 -4.73 -38.42 28.63
CA SER A 703 -5.10 -39.76 28.21
C SER A 703 -4.75 -39.93 26.73
N THR A 704 -3.83 -40.85 26.45
CA THR A 704 -3.39 -41.22 25.10
C THR A 704 -3.36 -42.74 24.96
N LEU A 705 -3.34 -43.23 23.72
CA LEU A 705 -3.07 -44.62 23.39
C LEU A 705 -1.54 -44.85 23.36
N GLY A 706 -0.89 -45.03 24.52
CA GLY A 706 0.56 -45.25 24.61
C GLY A 706 1.04 -45.70 25.99
N ARG A 707 2.27 -46.25 26.05
CA ARG A 707 2.91 -46.66 27.31
C ARG A 707 3.43 -45.42 28.03
N PHE A 708 2.89 -45.15 29.20
CA PHE A 708 3.34 -44.07 30.08
C PHE A 708 4.76 -44.33 30.60
N ILE A 709 5.66 -43.35 30.45
CA ILE A 709 7.05 -43.43 30.90
C ILE A 709 7.28 -42.61 32.17
N GLY A 710 6.78 -41.38 32.22
CA GLY A 710 6.99 -40.52 33.37
C GLY A 710 6.37 -39.14 33.25
N VAL A 711 6.37 -38.41 34.38
CA VAL A 711 6.01 -36.99 34.47
C VAL A 711 7.18 -36.24 35.07
N ARG A 712 7.54 -35.10 34.48
CA ARG A 712 8.49 -34.14 35.03
C ARG A 712 7.77 -32.82 35.26
N ASN A 713 7.86 -32.31 36.50
CA ASN A 713 7.33 -31.01 36.86
C ASN A 713 8.47 -29.98 36.83
N GLU A 714 8.25 -28.87 36.16
CA GLU A 714 9.09 -27.68 36.22
C GLU A 714 8.23 -26.49 36.67
N ILE A 715 8.85 -25.40 37.12
CA ILE A 715 8.10 -24.20 37.54
C ILE A 715 7.23 -23.73 36.36
N GLY A 716 5.91 -23.74 36.55
CA GLY A 716 4.93 -23.34 35.54
C GLY A 716 4.75 -24.33 34.36
N LYS A 717 5.31 -25.55 34.41
CA LYS A 717 5.22 -26.53 33.30
C LYS A 717 5.08 -27.97 33.80
N VAL A 718 4.25 -28.75 33.10
CA VAL A 718 4.12 -30.19 33.32
C VAL A 718 4.46 -30.91 32.02
N VAL A 719 5.48 -31.77 32.05
CA VAL A 719 5.87 -32.60 30.91
C VAL A 719 5.47 -34.05 31.18
N THR A 720 4.70 -34.64 30.27
CA THR A 720 4.29 -36.04 30.33
C THR A 720 4.85 -36.79 29.13
N THR A 721 5.62 -37.86 29.39
CA THR A 721 6.29 -38.65 28.34
C THR A 721 5.60 -39.99 28.11
N PHE A 722 5.39 -40.34 26.86
CA PHE A 722 4.85 -41.62 26.41
C PHE A 722 5.74 -42.26 25.34
N GLU A 723 5.75 -43.58 25.29
CA GLU A 723 6.23 -44.38 24.17
C GLU A 723 5.04 -45.01 23.46
N ARG A 724 5.09 -45.06 22.12
CA ARG A 724 4.02 -45.64 21.31
C ARG A 724 4.58 -46.34 20.07
N ASP A 725 4.04 -47.52 19.82
CA ASP A 725 4.25 -48.26 18.58
C ASP A 725 3.07 -48.00 17.63
N LEU A 726 3.38 -47.76 16.36
CA LEU A 726 2.42 -47.48 15.30
C LEU A 726 2.57 -48.52 14.19
N GLU A 727 1.48 -49.23 13.90
CA GLU A 727 1.41 -50.28 12.85
C GLU A 727 0.78 -49.77 11.55
N THR A 728 0.52 -48.47 11.45
CA THR A 728 -0.11 -47.82 10.30
C THR A 728 0.78 -47.89 9.06
N ARG A 729 0.23 -48.45 7.98
CA ARG A 729 0.89 -48.51 6.66
C ARG A 729 0.80 -47.15 5.95
N GLY A 730 1.90 -46.71 5.35
CA GLY A 730 2.00 -45.45 4.62
C GLY A 730 2.80 -44.38 5.35
N ASN A 731 2.73 -43.14 4.87
CA ASN A 731 3.59 -42.04 5.33
C ASN A 731 2.86 -41.01 6.20
N ILE A 732 1.63 -41.31 6.63
CA ILE A 732 0.81 -40.44 7.47
C ILE A 732 0.26 -41.28 8.62
N ASP A 733 0.56 -40.88 9.84
CA ASP A 733 0.10 -41.55 11.05
C ASP A 733 -0.73 -40.54 11.89
N PRO A 734 -2.07 -40.64 11.90
CA PRO A 734 -2.93 -39.74 12.66
C PRO A 734 -2.88 -40.05 14.16
N VAL A 735 -2.78 -39.01 14.98
CA VAL A 735 -2.70 -39.10 16.44
C VAL A 735 -3.72 -38.16 17.06
N TYR A 736 -4.40 -38.64 18.11
CA TYR A 736 -5.18 -37.77 18.98
C TYR A 736 -4.96 -38.10 20.45
N LEU A 737 -5.25 -37.13 21.30
CA LEU A 737 -5.23 -37.23 22.76
C LEU A 737 -6.44 -36.53 23.36
N SER A 738 -6.74 -36.85 24.61
CA SER A 738 -7.73 -36.14 25.43
C SER A 738 -7.09 -35.62 26.72
N LEU A 739 -7.28 -34.34 26.99
CA LEU A 739 -6.90 -33.66 28.23
C LEU A 739 -8.14 -33.49 29.11
N ASP A 740 -7.99 -33.74 30.40
CA ASP A 740 -9.02 -33.43 31.40
C ASP A 740 -8.72 -32.08 32.09
N PRO A 741 -9.50 -31.01 31.81
CA PRO A 741 -9.26 -29.70 32.39
C PRO A 741 -9.81 -29.53 33.82
N ALA A 742 -10.48 -30.52 34.41
CA ALA A 742 -11.16 -30.35 35.71
C ALA A 742 -10.24 -29.94 36.87
N GLY A 743 -8.93 -30.22 36.76
CA GLY A 743 -7.91 -29.84 37.74
C GLY A 743 -7.21 -28.50 37.48
N TYR A 744 -7.52 -27.81 36.38
CA TYR A 744 -6.80 -26.62 35.94
C TYR A 744 -7.60 -25.36 36.22
N PRO A 745 -7.02 -24.35 36.91
CA PRO A 745 -7.68 -23.06 37.08
C PRO A 745 -8.08 -22.43 35.73
N PRO A 746 -9.15 -21.63 35.68
CA PRO A 746 -9.48 -20.87 34.47
C PRO A 746 -8.30 -19.98 34.09
N GLY A 747 -7.95 -19.97 32.81
CA GLY A 747 -6.73 -19.31 32.32
C GLY A 747 -6.32 -19.81 30.95
N SER A 748 -5.30 -19.15 30.38
CA SER A 748 -4.74 -19.49 29.07
C SER A 748 -3.55 -20.44 29.21
N TYR A 749 -3.56 -21.49 28.40
CA TYR A 749 -2.61 -22.60 28.45
C TYR A 749 -2.03 -22.87 27.06
N ASN A 750 -0.78 -23.30 27.02
CA ASN A 750 -0.11 -23.78 25.82
C ASN A 750 0.21 -25.27 25.98
N LEU A 751 -0.16 -26.08 24.99
CA LEU A 751 0.26 -27.46 24.83
C LEU A 751 1.31 -27.52 23.72
N MET A 752 2.53 -27.94 24.07
CA MET A 752 3.58 -28.29 23.13
C MET A 752 3.72 -29.80 23.06
N VAL A 753 3.68 -30.35 21.86
CA VAL A 753 3.93 -31.76 21.55
C VAL A 753 5.30 -31.85 20.89
N THR A 754 6.21 -32.61 21.48
CA THR A 754 7.50 -32.95 20.88
C THR A 754 7.54 -34.44 20.63
N VAL A 755 7.82 -34.83 19.39
CA VAL A 755 7.84 -36.23 18.96
C VAL A 755 9.24 -36.57 18.48
N GLU A 756 9.78 -37.67 18.99
CA GLU A 756 11.01 -38.29 18.52
C GLU A 756 10.65 -39.58 17.79
N ASP A 757 11.07 -39.70 16.53
CA ASP A 757 11.14 -40.98 15.81
C ASP A 757 12.38 -41.72 16.34
N THR A 758 12.18 -42.79 17.12
CA THR A 758 13.30 -43.47 17.79
C THR A 758 14.13 -44.34 16.84
N VAL A 759 13.69 -44.54 15.59
CA VAL A 759 14.45 -45.26 14.55
C VAL A 759 15.33 -44.31 13.76
N SER A 760 14.81 -43.13 13.39
CA SER A 760 15.59 -42.12 12.66
C SER A 760 16.31 -41.11 13.56
N HIS A 761 15.94 -41.05 14.85
CA HIS A 761 16.35 -40.04 15.84
C HIS A 761 16.01 -38.60 15.43
N GLN A 762 15.10 -38.40 14.48
CA GLN A 762 14.60 -37.09 14.13
C GLN A 762 13.55 -36.65 15.16
N ILE A 763 13.55 -35.36 15.47
CA ILE A 763 12.64 -34.74 16.43
C ILE A 763 11.88 -33.63 15.73
N ALA A 764 10.58 -33.57 15.94
CA ALA A 764 9.73 -32.47 15.49
C ALA A 764 8.77 -32.06 16.61
N SER A 765 8.51 -30.76 16.70
CA SER A 765 7.66 -30.19 17.74
C SER A 765 6.62 -29.27 17.15
N LYS A 766 5.45 -29.23 17.79
CA LYS A 766 4.43 -28.24 17.49
C LYS A 766 3.67 -27.84 18.76
N ASP A 767 3.03 -26.68 18.75
CA ASP A 767 2.30 -26.17 19.90
C ASP A 767 0.96 -25.56 19.49
N VAL A 768 0.06 -25.47 20.47
CA VAL A 768 -1.26 -24.86 20.35
C VAL A 768 -1.68 -24.23 21.67
N THR A 769 -2.40 -23.12 21.61
CA THR A 769 -2.89 -22.38 22.78
C THR A 769 -4.41 -22.53 22.92
N PHE A 770 -4.90 -22.65 24.15
CA PHE A 770 -6.32 -22.75 24.46
C PHE A 770 -6.66 -22.10 25.81
N LEU A 771 -7.94 -21.79 26.01
CA LEU A 771 -8.49 -21.14 27.18
C LEU A 771 -9.37 -22.11 27.97
N ILE A 772 -9.10 -22.26 29.27
CA ILE A 772 -10.00 -22.94 30.19
C ILE A 772 -10.89 -21.90 30.89
N THR A 773 -12.20 -22.15 30.87
CA THR A 773 -13.26 -21.33 31.47
C THR A 773 -13.97 -22.10 32.57
N LYS A 774 -14.65 -21.38 33.46
CA LYS A 774 -15.39 -21.96 34.59
C LYS A 774 -16.51 -22.89 34.15
#